data_AF-I6ASX1-F1
#
_entry.id   AF-I6ASX1-F1
#
_cell.length_a   1.000
_cell.length_b   1.000
_cell.length_c   1.000
_cell.angle_alpha   90.00
_cell.angle_beta   90.00
_cell.angle_gamma   90.00
#
_symmetry.space_group_name_H-M   'P 1'
#
loop_
_entity.id
_entity.type
_entity.pdbx_description
1 polymer ?
#
loop_
_entity_poly.entity_id
_entity_poly.type
_entity_poly.pdbx_seq_one_letter_code
_entity_poly.pdbx_strand_id
1 'polypeptide(L)'
;MNSSPTPASPFSGPKSCAGRPAGNTFPGLLPCLPRLAAGLLLAVSASASGDVIHWTGGDGTWDTTELAWTPDPALSPPFLTWSNPAFDTAVFSGPAGTVTLGEAISAGSLTFATDGYTITGNTLTLAGIGSVDTGDGTQTLASILAGAATSFTKTGSGTLILTAANTWTGATLVNGGTLVVSGTGASIGVAGASASTLSVGSTADSSLTIENGAVVQNTTATLGGASGTTGSVTVDGEGSAWNITATSGTPLSIASGGSGSLTVSNGGAVTLARPAVFAPAAGRTADFLVTGAGSTFTTTSTLNFGNGAAAGATTATISAGGKVNSSSGNIGANSGLGTANVIITGAGSSWTTTNVVAVDGTGSLSILDGGTMTVGNLFGIGGNTGTTSRVTVGGDSATLNVTSAAIVVGDSGRGTLEINDGGTVNAGFTLRIGNDDAAVGIVNQNGGTVTVTRYIHFFKGTAEYHLLGGTLVVGDAFGAGIVTPSAASYLFELGGGTLQVLGNNRSSLTVYADITLKAGTTSTLSTPAGAGQIMYLEGVIRGPGGLIKTGPGALYLDGINSFTGGLTIAEGIVNPLPGSLGAGSLGFSGNSTLQIDYTDTAFAGNVAIDPGVTGTIEVANGRTLTLSGAITGSGALRKTSAGTLALAGVNDFTGGLTVSGGVLRFSGLASLGSGPLTLSGGELRWDANNTADVTAGGRMLAIGSGGSTFNTNGNDVTLSGDITGAGAFAKSGAGTLTLSGNNTWAGATTTLNAGTLVLASAAALPSTGTLVLNGGTLTSTTARTLGNTVTLSANSTLGGAADLTFNGNLTNSGGNRILTINNAGLTTFGTINLSENNTGRTLTLAGTGDILVTGAIRNRDGANTTASNLVKSGAGTLTLSGANTWTGSTSVNAGTLLVNGSLASTAVTVADGATLGGSGSIGGLTTIRSGAHLAPGNSPGTLTFTAGLALQSGAILDFELGDDRDLIRISGGILSGPGSGTITLNLADAGGLIAGTWTLFDFSGATLADFDVSGFVFGSTPAGYDYALALSGSALRLTVTAIPEPAAVAALLATATLALAVVRRRKSHLPQARVGA
;
A
#
# COMPACT_ATOMS: atom_id res chain seq x y z
N MET A 1 -46.32 -9.31 11.87
CA MET A 1 -47.31 -10.19 11.22
C MET A 1 -46.70 -11.58 11.16
N ASN A 2 -47.26 -12.47 11.99
CA ASN A 2 -47.16 -13.94 12.17
C ASN A 2 -45.88 -14.68 11.75
N SER A 3 -45.27 -15.59 12.52
CA SER A 3 -45.21 -15.98 13.94
C SER A 3 -44.35 -17.26 13.97
N SER A 4 -43.42 -17.34 14.93
CA SER A 4 -42.61 -18.52 15.30
C SER A 4 -43.47 -19.55 16.11
N PRO A 5 -42.94 -20.60 16.81
CA PRO A 5 -42.00 -21.69 16.46
C PRO A 5 -42.39 -23.10 17.05
N THR A 6 -41.57 -24.14 16.79
CA THR A 6 -41.31 -25.39 17.59
C THR A 6 -42.43 -26.45 17.82
N PRO A 7 -42.17 -27.67 18.37
CA PRO A 7 -41.08 -28.66 18.17
C PRO A 7 -41.58 -30.15 18.15
N ALA A 8 -40.62 -31.12 18.16
CA ALA A 8 -40.66 -32.46 18.78
C ALA A 8 -40.74 -33.73 17.89
N SER A 9 -39.70 -34.57 18.02
CA SER A 9 -39.71 -36.04 17.86
C SER A 9 -40.42 -36.68 19.08
N PRO A 10 -40.85 -37.99 19.15
CA PRO A 10 -40.04 -39.20 18.83
C PRO A 10 -40.78 -40.46 18.31
N PHE A 11 -39.98 -41.46 17.89
CA PHE A 11 -40.19 -42.93 17.91
C PHE A 11 -41.58 -43.56 17.65
N SER A 12 -41.67 -44.40 16.60
CA SER A 12 -42.23 -45.77 16.70
C SER A 12 -41.82 -46.62 15.50
N GLY A 13 -41.38 -47.85 15.76
CA GLY A 13 -40.85 -48.80 14.77
C GLY A 13 -41.87 -49.46 13.82
N PRO A 14 -41.56 -50.66 13.32
CA PRO A 14 -41.48 -50.95 11.88
C PRO A 14 -42.73 -51.66 11.35
N LYS A 15 -42.93 -51.66 10.02
CA LYS A 15 -43.57 -52.79 9.31
C LYS A 15 -43.40 -52.75 7.78
N SER A 16 -43.06 -53.96 7.32
CA SER A 16 -43.45 -54.62 6.07
C SER A 16 -42.88 -54.17 4.72
N CYS A 17 -42.08 -55.09 4.19
CA CYS A 17 -41.77 -55.38 2.80
C CYS A 17 -42.91 -55.19 1.80
N ALA A 18 -42.57 -54.76 0.58
CA ALA A 18 -42.95 -55.44 -0.67
C ALA A 18 -42.23 -54.77 -1.86
N GLY A 19 -41.72 -55.57 -2.80
CA GLY A 19 -41.41 -55.10 -4.16
C GLY A 19 -40.10 -55.57 -4.77
N ARG A 20 -40.00 -56.86 -5.12
CA ARG A 20 -39.11 -57.37 -6.18
C ARG A 20 -39.63 -56.88 -7.55
N PRO A 21 -38.80 -56.73 -8.60
CA PRO A 21 -38.33 -57.85 -9.46
C PRO A 21 -36.90 -57.59 -10.02
N ALA A 22 -36.27 -58.35 -10.92
CA ALA A 22 -36.11 -59.77 -11.21
C ALA A 22 -34.91 -59.87 -12.20
N GLY A 23 -34.19 -61.01 -12.23
CA GLY A 23 -33.23 -61.39 -13.27
C GLY A 23 -31.85 -61.79 -12.71
N ASN A 24 -31.66 -63.01 -12.18
CA ASN A 24 -31.21 -64.25 -12.87
C ASN A 24 -29.86 -64.04 -13.61
N THR A 25 -28.75 -64.71 -13.25
CA THR A 25 -28.54 -66.18 -13.36
C THR A 25 -27.42 -66.74 -12.46
N PHE A 26 -27.68 -67.93 -11.92
CA PHE A 26 -26.79 -68.92 -11.26
C PHE A 26 -26.17 -69.88 -12.34
N PRO A 27 -25.19 -70.81 -12.09
CA PRO A 27 -25.18 -71.77 -10.96
C PRO A 27 -23.82 -72.19 -10.35
N GLY A 28 -23.89 -72.70 -9.11
CA GLY A 28 -22.77 -73.33 -8.39
C GLY A 28 -23.27 -74.02 -7.11
N LEU A 29 -23.73 -75.26 -7.28
CA LEU A 29 -24.31 -76.25 -6.35
C LEU A 29 -23.46 -76.66 -5.11
N LEU A 30 -24.05 -76.65 -3.89
CA LEU A 30 -24.22 -77.74 -2.87
C LEU A 30 -24.45 -77.16 -1.43
N PRO A 31 -25.01 -77.92 -0.44
CA PRO A 31 -26.32 -77.60 0.15
C PRO A 31 -26.30 -77.11 1.61
N CYS A 32 -27.44 -76.53 2.00
CA CYS A 32 -27.85 -76.22 3.37
C CYS A 32 -28.04 -77.47 4.26
N LEU A 33 -27.69 -77.30 5.53
CA LEU A 33 -28.24 -78.01 6.70
C LEU A 33 -28.59 -76.95 7.76
N PRO A 34 -29.81 -76.91 8.32
CA PRO A 34 -30.10 -76.07 9.47
C PRO A 34 -29.76 -76.83 10.76
N ARG A 35 -29.03 -76.19 11.68
CA ARG A 35 -28.78 -76.74 13.02
C ARG A 35 -29.91 -76.32 13.96
N LEU A 36 -30.53 -77.35 14.54
CA LEU A 36 -31.59 -77.30 15.55
C LEU A 36 -31.15 -76.59 16.83
N ALA A 37 -32.13 -75.97 17.48
CA ALA A 37 -32.14 -75.69 18.91
C ALA A 37 -31.97 -76.99 19.70
N ALA A 38 -31.10 -76.97 20.71
CA ALA A 38 -31.03 -78.00 21.74
C ALA A 38 -30.85 -77.31 23.09
N GLY A 39 -31.97 -77.18 23.82
CA GLY A 39 -31.90 -77.35 25.26
C GLY A 39 -31.82 -78.85 25.53
N LEU A 40 -30.84 -79.29 26.32
CA LEU A 40 -30.97 -80.52 27.10
C LEU A 40 -30.04 -80.46 28.32
N LEU A 41 -30.71 -80.49 29.47
CA LEU A 41 -30.32 -80.99 30.78
C LEU A 41 -29.17 -82.01 30.78
N LEU A 42 -28.25 -81.94 31.76
CA LEU A 42 -27.63 -83.14 32.29
C LEU A 42 -27.82 -83.22 33.81
N ALA A 43 -28.59 -84.25 34.18
CA ALA A 43 -28.72 -84.77 35.52
C ALA A 43 -27.44 -85.47 35.97
N VAL A 44 -27.26 -85.45 37.28
CA VAL A 44 -26.24 -86.12 38.08
C VAL A 44 -26.17 -87.62 37.77
N SER A 45 -24.96 -88.12 37.50
CA SER A 45 -24.61 -89.53 37.68
C SER A 45 -23.30 -89.62 38.48
N ALA A 46 -23.33 -90.38 39.57
CA ALA A 46 -22.18 -90.65 40.41
C ALA A 46 -21.27 -91.71 39.78
N SER A 47 -19.95 -91.45 39.68
CA SER A 47 -18.94 -92.07 40.55
C SER A 47 -17.49 -91.84 40.07
N ALA A 48 -16.65 -91.47 41.05
CA ALA A 48 -15.21 -91.72 41.22
C ALA A 48 -14.18 -91.02 40.31
N SER A 49 -13.56 -89.99 40.91
CA SER A 49 -12.25 -89.35 40.70
C SER A 49 -12.24 -88.02 39.93
N GLY A 50 -12.32 -86.93 40.69
CA GLY A 50 -11.98 -85.57 40.24
C GLY A 50 -13.15 -84.60 39.97
N ASP A 51 -14.40 -84.94 40.31
CA ASP A 51 -15.54 -84.03 40.13
C ASP A 51 -15.51 -82.86 41.12
N VAL A 52 -15.71 -81.65 40.59
CA VAL A 52 -15.86 -80.39 41.35
C VAL A 52 -17.16 -80.44 42.14
N ILE A 53 -17.09 -80.32 43.46
CA ILE A 53 -18.28 -80.26 44.32
C ILE A 53 -18.77 -78.79 44.35
N HIS A 54 -20.09 -78.58 44.31
CA HIS A 54 -20.70 -77.25 44.42
C HIS A 54 -21.33 -77.09 45.80
N TRP A 55 -20.83 -76.15 46.58
CA TRP A 55 -21.32 -75.88 47.93
C TRP A 55 -22.25 -74.67 47.91
N THR A 56 -23.49 -74.84 48.35
CA THR A 56 -24.50 -73.77 48.37
C THR A 56 -24.60 -73.13 49.77
N GLY A 57 -24.64 -71.79 49.81
CA GLY A 57 -24.71 -70.97 51.03
C GLY A 57 -25.51 -69.68 50.84
N GLY A 58 -25.63 -68.88 51.92
CA GLY A 58 -26.37 -67.62 51.99
C GLY A 58 -25.60 -66.50 52.71
N ASP A 59 -26.30 -65.58 53.36
CA ASP A 59 -25.73 -64.50 54.18
C ASP A 59 -25.27 -64.98 55.58
N GLY A 60 -24.43 -64.18 56.27
CA GLY A 60 -23.89 -64.50 57.60
C GLY A 60 -22.36 -64.61 57.67
N THR A 61 -21.83 -65.28 58.70
CA THR A 61 -20.39 -65.50 58.84
C THR A 61 -19.95 -66.70 57.99
N TRP A 62 -18.92 -66.52 57.17
CA TRP A 62 -18.26 -67.60 56.46
C TRP A 62 -16.90 -67.88 57.12
N ASP A 63 -16.85 -68.98 57.86
CA ASP A 63 -15.65 -69.57 58.45
C ASP A 63 -15.65 -71.11 58.29
N THR A 64 -14.60 -71.77 58.76
CA THR A 64 -14.46 -73.25 58.69
C THR A 64 -15.11 -73.98 59.87
N THR A 65 -15.82 -73.27 60.75
CA THR A 65 -16.41 -73.80 61.99
C THR A 65 -17.94 -73.72 62.03
N GLU A 66 -18.55 -72.80 61.30
CA GLU A 66 -19.99 -72.57 61.22
C GLU A 66 -20.66 -73.50 60.19
N LEU A 67 -21.79 -74.09 60.58
CA LEU A 67 -22.60 -74.99 59.74
C LEU A 67 -23.49 -74.16 58.79
N ALA A 68 -22.91 -73.63 57.71
CA ALA A 68 -23.58 -72.71 56.80
C ALA A 68 -23.67 -73.18 55.33
N TRP A 69 -23.04 -74.29 54.96
CA TRP A 69 -22.90 -74.73 53.56
C TRP A 69 -23.48 -76.13 53.31
N THR A 70 -24.08 -76.40 52.13
CA THR A 70 -24.47 -77.76 51.72
C THR A 70 -23.89 -78.14 50.34
N PRO A 71 -23.24 -79.32 50.20
CA PRO A 71 -22.72 -79.82 48.92
C PRO A 71 -23.80 -80.44 48.01
N ASP A 72 -25.04 -80.60 48.49
CA ASP A 72 -26.19 -81.04 47.68
C ASP A 72 -27.22 -79.91 47.60
N PRO A 73 -27.32 -79.20 46.46
CA PRO A 73 -28.28 -78.11 46.25
C PRO A 73 -29.75 -78.54 46.34
N ALA A 74 -30.04 -79.84 46.24
CA ALA A 74 -31.40 -80.38 46.17
C ALA A 74 -31.98 -80.78 47.55
N LEU A 75 -31.23 -80.67 48.64
CA LEU A 75 -31.64 -81.09 49.98
C LEU A 75 -31.69 -79.92 50.99
N SER A 76 -32.80 -79.84 51.75
CA SER A 76 -32.89 -79.10 53.03
C SER A 76 -31.97 -79.80 54.08
N PRO A 77 -31.58 -79.15 55.21
CA PRO A 77 -30.38 -79.48 56.02
C PRO A 77 -30.11 -80.98 56.26
N PRO A 78 -28.83 -81.37 56.43
CA PRO A 78 -27.88 -80.67 57.28
C PRO A 78 -26.89 -79.75 56.54
N PHE A 79 -26.70 -78.54 57.10
CA PHE A 79 -25.56 -77.70 56.76
C PHE A 79 -24.27 -78.29 57.36
N LEU A 80 -23.16 -78.05 56.67
CA LEU A 80 -21.81 -78.49 56.99
C LEU A 80 -20.89 -77.26 57.13
N THR A 81 -19.77 -77.45 57.83
CA THR A 81 -18.68 -76.48 57.87
C THR A 81 -18.00 -76.39 56.52
N TRP A 82 -17.56 -75.20 56.11
CA TRP A 82 -16.78 -75.05 54.88
C TRP A 82 -15.47 -75.85 54.98
N SER A 83 -15.38 -76.97 54.26
CA SER A 83 -14.15 -77.74 54.13
C SER A 83 -13.81 -77.87 52.66
N ASN A 84 -12.72 -77.25 52.21
CA ASN A 84 -12.39 -77.20 50.79
C ASN A 84 -10.95 -77.62 50.46
N PRO A 85 -10.62 -78.92 50.58
CA PRO A 85 -9.32 -79.45 50.16
C PRO A 85 -9.16 -79.57 48.64
N ALA A 86 -10.25 -79.45 47.85
CA ALA A 86 -10.28 -79.72 46.41
C ALA A 86 -10.44 -78.47 45.53
N PHE A 87 -10.48 -77.26 46.11
CA PHE A 87 -10.77 -76.02 45.41
C PHE A 87 -12.14 -76.03 44.71
N ASP A 88 -13.17 -76.41 45.45
CA ASP A 88 -14.59 -76.46 45.06
C ASP A 88 -15.22 -75.06 44.86
N THR A 89 -16.34 -75.02 44.13
CA THR A 89 -17.12 -73.80 43.85
C THR A 89 -18.02 -73.42 45.04
N ALA A 90 -17.96 -72.16 45.48
CA ALA A 90 -18.93 -71.58 46.40
C ALA A 90 -20.11 -70.98 45.61
N VAL A 91 -21.33 -71.46 45.86
CA VAL A 91 -22.56 -71.04 45.18
C VAL A 91 -23.44 -70.27 46.16
N PHE A 92 -23.73 -69.01 45.87
CA PHE A 92 -24.60 -68.14 46.66
C PHE A 92 -26.00 -68.12 46.06
N SER A 93 -26.89 -68.97 46.59
CA SER A 93 -28.27 -69.15 46.12
C SER A 93 -29.32 -68.94 47.22
N GLY A 94 -28.90 -68.64 48.46
CA GLY A 94 -29.77 -68.27 49.57
C GLY A 94 -30.24 -66.80 49.53
N PRO A 95 -30.87 -66.30 50.61
CA PRO A 95 -31.19 -64.88 50.77
C PRO A 95 -29.92 -64.01 50.62
N ALA A 96 -30.03 -62.94 49.85
CA ALA A 96 -28.93 -61.98 49.72
C ALA A 96 -28.69 -61.19 51.00
N GLY A 97 -27.42 -60.87 51.26
CA GLY A 97 -27.01 -60.12 52.43
C GLY A 97 -25.49 -59.98 52.53
N THR A 98 -25.02 -59.60 53.72
CA THR A 98 -23.58 -59.49 53.99
C THR A 98 -23.01 -60.86 54.38
N VAL A 99 -21.94 -61.27 53.70
CA VAL A 99 -21.14 -62.44 54.03
C VAL A 99 -19.84 -61.97 54.67
N THR A 100 -19.64 -62.25 55.95
CA THR A 100 -18.44 -61.81 56.69
C THR A 100 -17.45 -62.96 56.82
N LEU A 101 -16.27 -62.84 56.21
CA LEU A 101 -15.19 -63.81 56.30
C LEU A 101 -14.56 -63.73 57.70
N GLY A 102 -14.93 -64.66 58.59
CA GLY A 102 -14.45 -64.72 59.98
C GLY A 102 -12.96 -65.05 60.09
N GLU A 103 -12.42 -65.72 59.06
CA GLU A 103 -11.00 -66.04 58.89
C GLU A 103 -10.65 -66.02 57.39
N ALA A 104 -9.39 -66.32 57.03
CA ALA A 104 -8.99 -66.43 55.64
C ALA A 104 -9.64 -67.66 54.98
N ILE A 105 -10.38 -67.46 53.89
CA ILE A 105 -11.12 -68.52 53.20
C ILE A 105 -10.49 -68.84 51.85
N SER A 106 -10.47 -70.12 51.49
CA SER A 106 -10.06 -70.59 50.16
C SER A 106 -11.23 -71.22 49.40
N ALA A 107 -11.39 -70.86 48.14
CA ALA A 107 -12.38 -71.42 47.20
C ALA A 107 -11.76 -71.65 45.80
N GLY A 108 -12.39 -72.46 44.95
CA GLY A 108 -11.98 -72.55 43.53
C GLY A 108 -12.57 -71.42 42.69
N SER A 109 -13.87 -71.22 42.85
CA SER A 109 -14.66 -70.22 42.14
C SER A 109 -15.85 -69.79 42.99
N LEU A 110 -16.43 -68.64 42.65
CA LEU A 110 -17.70 -68.16 43.21
C LEU A 110 -18.77 -68.13 42.10
N THR A 111 -19.98 -68.52 42.43
CA THR A 111 -21.16 -68.41 41.56
C THR A 111 -22.29 -67.78 42.34
N PHE A 112 -22.90 -66.70 41.84
CA PHE A 112 -24.04 -66.05 42.47
C PHE A 112 -25.30 -66.32 41.65
N ALA A 113 -26.28 -66.94 42.29
CA ALA A 113 -27.62 -67.17 41.72
C ALA A 113 -28.66 -66.16 42.23
N THR A 114 -28.33 -65.38 43.26
CA THR A 114 -29.19 -64.33 43.82
C THR A 114 -28.45 -63.00 43.88
N ASP A 115 -29.12 -61.91 43.50
CA ASP A 115 -28.59 -60.55 43.45
C ASP A 115 -28.39 -59.93 44.85
N GLY A 116 -27.33 -59.13 45.05
CA GLY A 116 -27.20 -58.25 46.21
C GLY A 116 -26.30 -58.71 47.35
N TYR A 117 -25.39 -59.67 47.13
CA TYR A 117 -24.42 -60.08 48.15
C TYR A 117 -23.29 -59.05 48.32
N THR A 118 -22.85 -58.88 49.57
CA THR A 118 -21.63 -58.14 49.92
C THR A 118 -20.71 -59.03 50.74
N ILE A 119 -19.54 -59.40 50.21
CA ILE A 119 -18.53 -60.19 50.94
C ILE A 119 -17.50 -59.25 51.56
N THR A 120 -17.29 -59.34 52.87
CA THR A 120 -16.38 -58.46 53.63
C THR A 120 -15.61 -59.22 54.71
N GLY A 121 -14.61 -58.61 55.35
CA GLY A 121 -13.78 -59.22 56.39
C GLY A 121 -12.39 -59.63 55.89
N ASN A 122 -11.93 -60.83 56.27
CA ASN A 122 -10.60 -61.36 55.95
C ASN A 122 -10.38 -61.62 54.44
N THR A 123 -9.21 -62.14 54.07
CA THR A 123 -8.84 -62.45 52.67
C THR A 123 -9.60 -63.66 52.12
N LEU A 124 -10.10 -63.56 50.90
CA LEU A 124 -10.63 -64.67 50.11
C LEU A 124 -9.61 -65.09 49.05
N THR A 125 -9.20 -66.35 49.04
CA THR A 125 -8.21 -66.89 48.10
C THR A 125 -8.88 -67.81 47.08
N LEU A 126 -8.80 -67.48 45.79
CA LEU A 126 -9.26 -68.35 44.70
C LEU A 126 -8.10 -69.21 44.17
N ALA A 127 -8.29 -70.50 43.90
CA ALA A 127 -7.24 -71.34 43.32
C ALA A 127 -7.32 -71.46 41.78
N GLY A 128 -6.22 -71.86 41.13
CA GLY A 128 -6.17 -72.10 39.69
C GLY A 128 -6.49 -70.86 38.84
N ILE A 129 -7.53 -70.97 37.99
CA ILE A 129 -8.04 -69.94 37.07
C ILE A 129 -9.09 -68.99 37.71
N GLY A 130 -9.34 -69.12 39.03
CA GLY A 130 -10.21 -68.28 39.87
C GLY A 130 -11.34 -67.56 39.15
N SER A 131 -12.54 -68.15 39.11
CA SER A 131 -13.70 -67.58 38.42
C SER A 131 -14.73 -67.00 39.38
N VAL A 132 -15.34 -65.88 39.02
CA VAL A 132 -16.52 -65.31 39.69
C VAL A 132 -17.62 -65.11 38.66
N ASP A 133 -18.69 -65.88 38.78
CA ASP A 133 -19.91 -65.74 37.98
C ASP A 133 -20.98 -64.99 38.76
N THR A 134 -21.41 -63.82 38.28
CA THR A 134 -22.40 -62.99 38.98
C THR A 134 -23.85 -63.29 38.59
N GLY A 135 -24.10 -64.23 37.68
CA GLY A 135 -25.42 -64.34 37.05
C GLY A 135 -25.77 -63.03 36.33
N ASP A 136 -26.99 -62.53 36.51
CA ASP A 136 -27.46 -61.23 36.02
C ASP A 136 -27.49 -60.12 37.10
N GLY A 137 -27.16 -60.45 38.36
CA GLY A 137 -27.16 -59.52 39.50
C GLY A 137 -25.86 -58.73 39.73
N THR A 138 -25.89 -57.84 40.71
CA THR A 138 -24.78 -57.02 41.22
C THR A 138 -24.26 -57.57 42.54
N GLN A 139 -22.96 -57.84 42.61
CA GLN A 139 -22.29 -58.43 43.78
C GLN A 139 -21.10 -57.57 44.19
N THR A 140 -20.92 -57.33 45.49
CA THR A 140 -19.80 -56.55 46.02
C THR A 140 -18.81 -57.44 46.78
N LEU A 141 -17.54 -57.42 46.39
CA LEU A 141 -16.43 -58.00 47.12
C LEU A 141 -15.62 -56.86 47.75
N ALA A 142 -15.83 -56.66 49.06
CA ALA A 142 -15.10 -55.72 49.89
C ALA A 142 -13.90 -56.33 50.62
N SER A 143 -13.82 -57.66 50.66
CA SER A 143 -12.62 -58.39 51.09
C SER A 143 -11.52 -58.39 50.02
N ILE A 144 -10.27 -58.52 50.45
CA ILE A 144 -9.14 -58.75 49.53
C ILE A 144 -9.35 -60.09 48.82
N LEU A 145 -9.44 -60.06 47.50
CA LEU A 145 -9.39 -61.25 46.66
C LEU A 145 -7.93 -61.56 46.29
N ALA A 146 -7.48 -62.74 46.69
CA ALA A 146 -6.15 -63.26 46.47
C ALA A 146 -6.20 -64.59 45.69
N GLY A 147 -5.03 -65.16 45.39
CA GLY A 147 -4.93 -66.42 44.66
C GLY A 147 -4.95 -66.22 43.14
N ALA A 148 -5.44 -67.17 42.35
CA ALA A 148 -5.54 -67.09 40.88
C ALA A 148 -4.19 -66.84 40.17
N ALA A 149 -3.27 -67.80 40.31
CA ALA A 149 -1.90 -67.69 39.76
C ALA A 149 -1.85 -67.63 38.22
N THR A 150 -2.84 -68.18 37.52
CA THR A 150 -2.92 -68.16 36.05
C THR A 150 -3.80 -67.03 35.53
N SER A 151 -5.03 -66.93 36.02
CA SER A 151 -5.99 -65.89 35.66
C SER A 151 -7.08 -65.74 36.71
N PHE A 152 -7.64 -64.54 36.85
CA PHE A 152 -8.95 -64.27 37.44
C PHE A 152 -9.95 -64.04 36.30
N THR A 153 -11.09 -64.71 36.33
CA THR A 153 -12.13 -64.60 35.29
C THR A 153 -13.47 -64.13 35.86
N LYS A 154 -14.02 -63.04 35.34
CA LYS A 154 -15.40 -62.61 35.58
C LYS A 154 -16.31 -63.16 34.48
N THR A 155 -17.36 -63.88 34.88
CA THR A 155 -18.43 -64.39 34.00
C THR A 155 -19.81 -63.96 34.50
N GLY A 156 -20.88 -64.30 33.77
CA GLY A 156 -22.24 -63.80 34.03
C GLY A 156 -22.47 -62.39 33.50
N SER A 157 -23.70 -62.06 33.08
CA SER A 157 -24.07 -60.75 32.51
C SER A 157 -24.16 -59.61 33.55
N GLY A 158 -24.16 -59.94 34.83
CA GLY A 158 -24.28 -59.02 35.96
C GLY A 158 -22.98 -58.27 36.31
N THR A 159 -23.01 -57.54 37.43
CA THR A 159 -21.95 -56.63 37.88
C THR A 159 -21.18 -57.20 39.06
N LEU A 160 -19.85 -57.17 39.01
CA LEU A 160 -18.98 -57.44 40.16
C LEU A 160 -18.28 -56.15 40.59
N ILE A 161 -18.46 -55.72 41.83
CA ILE A 161 -17.81 -54.53 42.41
C ILE A 161 -16.68 -54.96 43.34
N LEU A 162 -15.47 -54.50 43.08
CA LEU A 162 -14.29 -54.72 43.91
C LEU A 162 -13.92 -53.41 44.61
N THR A 163 -13.82 -53.43 45.94
CA THR A 163 -13.47 -52.23 46.73
C THR A 163 -12.16 -52.39 47.52
N ALA A 164 -11.56 -53.57 47.52
CA ALA A 164 -10.28 -53.86 48.17
C ALA A 164 -9.08 -53.74 47.21
N ALA A 165 -7.88 -53.67 47.80
CA ALA A 165 -6.60 -53.84 47.11
C ALA A 165 -6.34 -55.33 46.84
N ASN A 166 -6.82 -55.83 45.71
CA ASN A 166 -6.75 -57.26 45.41
C ASN A 166 -5.33 -57.71 45.03
N THR A 167 -4.99 -58.97 45.27
CA THR A 167 -3.59 -59.45 45.22
C THR A 167 -3.38 -60.73 44.41
N TRP A 168 -4.25 -61.05 43.43
CA TRP A 168 -3.96 -62.11 42.46
C TRP A 168 -2.82 -61.72 41.51
N THR A 169 -2.09 -62.71 40.98
CA THR A 169 -0.90 -62.47 40.13
C THR A 169 -1.11 -62.81 38.66
N GLY A 170 -2.17 -63.55 38.32
CA GLY A 170 -2.51 -63.96 36.96
C GLY A 170 -3.17 -62.86 36.11
N ALA A 171 -3.55 -63.24 34.88
CA ALA A 171 -4.32 -62.37 33.97
C ALA A 171 -5.68 -61.98 34.56
N THR A 172 -6.24 -60.83 34.16
CA THR A 172 -7.61 -60.43 34.48
C THR A 172 -8.46 -60.53 33.23
N LEU A 173 -9.45 -61.43 33.22
CA LEU A 173 -10.34 -61.69 32.10
C LEU A 173 -11.76 -61.29 32.46
N VAL A 174 -12.32 -60.31 31.78
CA VAL A 174 -13.74 -59.93 31.88
C VAL A 174 -14.46 -60.49 30.66
N ASN A 175 -15.19 -61.58 30.88
CA ASN A 175 -15.79 -62.45 29.86
C ASN A 175 -17.32 -62.48 29.93
N GLY A 176 -17.91 -61.50 30.61
CA GLY A 176 -19.35 -61.25 30.66
C GLY A 176 -19.69 -60.15 31.67
N GLY A 177 -20.64 -59.29 31.32
CA GLY A 177 -21.18 -58.28 32.22
C GLY A 177 -20.17 -57.19 32.58
N THR A 178 -20.27 -56.67 33.81
CA THR A 178 -19.48 -55.51 34.25
C THR A 178 -18.57 -55.87 35.42
N LEU A 179 -17.31 -55.49 35.36
CA LEU A 179 -16.41 -55.42 36.50
C LEU A 179 -16.27 -53.94 36.91
N VAL A 180 -16.47 -53.62 38.18
CA VAL A 180 -16.27 -52.27 38.73
C VAL A 180 -15.16 -52.35 39.77
N VAL A 181 -14.18 -51.46 39.70
CA VAL A 181 -13.16 -51.25 40.73
C VAL A 181 -13.40 -49.87 41.30
N SER A 182 -13.80 -49.81 42.57
CA SER A 182 -14.35 -48.59 43.17
C SER A 182 -13.72 -48.33 44.54
N GLY A 183 -13.20 -47.11 44.73
CA GLY A 183 -12.67 -46.65 46.01
C GLY A 183 -11.15 -46.49 46.06
N THR A 184 -10.69 -45.64 46.98
CA THR A 184 -9.27 -45.29 47.11
C THR A 184 -8.45 -46.50 47.55
N GLY A 185 -7.47 -46.89 46.74
CA GLY A 185 -6.64 -48.08 46.98
C GLY A 185 -7.24 -49.39 46.45
N ALA A 186 -8.45 -49.38 45.88
CA ALA A 186 -8.99 -50.52 45.17
C ALA A 186 -8.18 -50.77 43.87
N SER A 187 -7.88 -52.04 43.60
CA SER A 187 -7.06 -52.45 42.45
C SER A 187 -7.48 -53.81 41.90
N ILE A 188 -7.01 -54.13 40.69
CA ILE A 188 -6.95 -55.52 40.21
C ILE A 188 -5.55 -56.06 40.45
N GLY A 189 -5.46 -57.20 41.12
CA GLY A 189 -4.20 -57.93 41.32
C GLY A 189 -3.01 -57.15 41.90
N VAL A 190 -1.85 -57.82 41.93
CA VAL A 190 -0.59 -57.24 42.42
C VAL A 190 -0.02 -56.26 41.40
N ALA A 191 0.19 -55.01 41.84
CA ALA A 191 0.87 -53.99 41.05
C ALA A 191 2.29 -54.46 40.63
N GLY A 192 2.60 -54.35 39.33
CA GLY A 192 3.93 -54.68 38.80
C GLY A 192 4.19 -56.16 38.53
N ALA A 193 3.18 -57.04 38.61
CA ALA A 193 3.33 -58.43 38.18
C ALA A 193 3.68 -58.51 36.68
N SER A 194 4.83 -59.13 36.35
CA SER A 194 5.46 -59.12 35.02
C SER A 194 4.59 -59.66 33.87
N ALA A 195 3.50 -60.39 34.16
CA ALA A 195 2.60 -61.02 33.18
C ALA A 195 1.12 -60.66 33.38
N SER A 196 0.81 -59.53 34.02
CA SER A 196 -0.58 -59.07 34.22
C SER A 196 -1.21 -58.60 32.90
N THR A 197 -1.91 -59.48 32.20
CA THR A 197 -2.72 -59.10 31.02
C THR A 197 -4.15 -58.78 31.46
N LEU A 198 -4.74 -57.73 30.88
CA LEU A 198 -6.16 -57.40 31.05
C LEU A 198 -6.88 -57.67 29.73
N SER A 199 -7.93 -58.46 29.76
CA SER A 199 -8.79 -58.66 28.59
C SER A 199 -10.23 -58.37 28.94
N VAL A 200 -10.86 -57.49 28.16
CA VAL A 200 -12.27 -57.14 28.31
C VAL A 200 -12.98 -57.47 27.01
N GLY A 201 -13.97 -58.35 27.10
CA GLY A 201 -14.78 -58.75 25.95
C GLY A 201 -14.03 -59.72 25.03
N SER A 202 -13.51 -60.81 25.59
CA SER A 202 -12.87 -61.87 24.81
C SER A 202 -13.83 -62.96 24.35
N THR A 203 -14.92 -63.21 25.09
CA THR A 203 -15.89 -64.27 24.76
C THR A 203 -17.34 -63.81 24.76
N ALA A 204 -17.66 -62.71 25.43
CA ALA A 204 -18.98 -62.08 25.46
C ALA A 204 -18.83 -60.57 25.69
N ASP A 205 -19.88 -59.79 25.43
CA ASP A 205 -19.88 -58.36 25.71
C ASP A 205 -19.58 -58.09 27.18
N SER A 206 -18.59 -57.22 27.41
CA SER A 206 -18.02 -57.02 28.74
C SER A 206 -17.56 -55.57 28.94
N SER A 207 -17.61 -55.11 30.18
CA SER A 207 -17.07 -53.80 30.55
C SER A 207 -16.28 -53.81 31.86
N LEU A 208 -15.31 -52.91 31.97
CA LEU A 208 -14.59 -52.58 33.19
C LEU A 208 -14.79 -51.10 33.51
N THR A 209 -15.22 -50.78 34.72
CA THR A 209 -15.30 -49.41 35.23
C THR A 209 -14.30 -49.22 36.37
N ILE A 210 -13.52 -48.15 36.32
CA ILE A 210 -12.54 -47.76 37.33
C ILE A 210 -12.98 -46.40 37.86
N GLU A 211 -13.39 -46.34 39.12
CA GLU A 211 -14.07 -45.17 39.67
C GLU A 211 -13.70 -44.86 41.12
N ASN A 212 -14.12 -43.69 41.60
CA ASN A 212 -13.99 -43.26 42.99
C ASN A 212 -12.56 -43.34 43.57
N GLY A 213 -11.53 -43.05 42.75
CA GLY A 213 -10.13 -43.04 43.19
C GLY A 213 -9.40 -44.39 43.09
N ALA A 214 -10.00 -45.38 42.41
CA ALA A 214 -9.39 -46.68 42.18
C ALA A 214 -8.18 -46.61 41.22
N VAL A 215 -7.18 -47.47 41.44
CA VAL A 215 -5.98 -47.52 40.58
C VAL A 215 -5.76 -48.95 40.06
N VAL A 216 -5.94 -49.12 38.76
CA VAL A 216 -5.74 -50.37 38.03
C VAL A 216 -4.38 -50.35 37.34
N GLN A 217 -3.64 -51.45 37.45
CA GLN A 217 -2.36 -51.61 36.77
C GLN A 217 -2.27 -52.97 36.07
N ASN A 218 -1.70 -52.99 34.87
CA ASN A 218 -1.44 -54.21 34.11
C ASN A 218 -0.30 -53.98 33.10
N THR A 219 0.32 -55.05 32.62
CA THR A 219 1.36 -54.98 31.59
C THR A 219 0.78 -54.70 30.21
N THR A 220 -0.24 -55.44 29.79
CA THR A 220 -0.91 -55.28 28.49
C THR A 220 -2.43 -55.40 28.61
N ALA A 221 -3.17 -54.80 27.68
CA ALA A 221 -4.62 -54.79 27.65
C ALA A 221 -5.19 -54.97 26.24
N THR A 222 -6.26 -55.76 26.15
CA THR A 222 -7.06 -55.95 24.93
C THR A 222 -8.54 -55.72 25.20
N LEU A 223 -9.17 -54.85 24.41
CA LEU A 223 -10.58 -54.50 24.49
C LEU A 223 -11.27 -54.94 23.19
N GLY A 224 -12.21 -55.88 23.26
CA GLY A 224 -12.88 -56.41 22.06
C GLY A 224 -11.92 -57.20 21.17
N GLY A 225 -11.22 -58.18 21.76
CA GLY A 225 -10.20 -58.97 21.06
C GLY A 225 -10.78 -59.99 20.08
N ALA A 226 -12.01 -60.47 20.31
CA ALA A 226 -12.64 -61.53 19.54
C ALA A 226 -13.78 -61.00 18.64
N SER A 227 -13.95 -61.63 17.48
CA SER A 227 -15.01 -61.26 16.55
C SER A 227 -16.41 -61.40 17.17
N GLY A 228 -17.27 -60.41 16.94
CA GLY A 228 -18.65 -60.45 17.43
C GLY A 228 -18.87 -60.00 18.87
N THR A 229 -17.83 -59.61 19.60
CA THR A 229 -17.91 -59.14 20.99
C THR A 229 -17.55 -57.67 21.12
N THR A 230 -18.00 -57.04 22.20
CA THR A 230 -17.67 -55.67 22.59
C THR A 230 -16.92 -55.66 23.92
N GLY A 231 -15.76 -55.01 23.96
CA GLY A 231 -15.02 -54.74 25.19
C GLY A 231 -14.96 -53.25 25.49
N SER A 232 -15.41 -52.83 26.68
CA SER A 232 -15.40 -51.41 27.07
C SER A 232 -14.63 -51.18 28.38
N VAL A 233 -13.84 -50.12 28.44
CA VAL A 233 -13.23 -49.64 29.70
C VAL A 233 -13.63 -48.19 29.93
N THR A 234 -14.09 -47.88 31.14
CA THR A 234 -14.37 -46.53 31.62
C THR A 234 -13.48 -46.21 32.80
N VAL A 235 -12.76 -45.09 32.76
CA VAL A 235 -12.01 -44.53 33.89
C VAL A 235 -12.64 -43.21 34.28
N ASP A 236 -13.36 -43.21 35.40
CA ASP A 236 -14.22 -42.09 35.82
C ASP A 236 -13.85 -41.54 37.19
N GLY A 237 -13.87 -40.22 37.34
CA GLY A 237 -13.70 -39.56 38.62
C GLY A 237 -12.24 -39.22 38.97
N GLU A 238 -12.08 -38.18 39.78
CA GLU A 238 -10.78 -37.69 40.24
C GLU A 238 -10.01 -38.78 41.02
N GLY A 239 -8.73 -38.94 40.68
CA GLY A 239 -7.85 -39.93 41.30
C GLY A 239 -8.00 -41.35 40.74
N SER A 240 -9.04 -41.63 39.96
CA SER A 240 -9.19 -42.92 39.27
C SER A 240 -8.15 -43.04 38.15
N ALA A 241 -7.38 -44.12 38.13
CA ALA A 241 -6.27 -44.27 37.19
C ALA A 241 -6.14 -45.68 36.62
N TRP A 242 -5.72 -45.74 35.36
CA TRP A 242 -5.36 -46.97 34.67
C TRP A 242 -3.95 -46.87 34.07
N ASN A 243 -3.02 -47.64 34.63
CA ASN A 243 -1.61 -47.62 34.23
C ASN A 243 -1.21 -48.90 33.50
N ILE A 244 -0.78 -48.77 32.24
CA ILE A 244 -0.31 -49.88 31.41
C ILE A 244 1.21 -49.81 31.28
N THR A 245 1.90 -50.81 31.83
CA THR A 245 3.33 -50.68 32.19
C THR A 245 4.31 -51.30 31.20
N ALA A 246 3.87 -51.96 30.14
CA ALA A 246 4.77 -52.59 29.18
C ALA A 246 5.76 -51.61 28.54
N THR A 247 7.01 -52.06 28.43
CA THR A 247 8.14 -51.34 27.81
C THR A 247 8.48 -51.86 26.42
N SER A 248 7.77 -52.88 25.92
CA SER A 248 7.85 -53.39 24.53
C SER A 248 6.47 -53.67 23.90
N GLY A 249 6.42 -53.82 22.56
CA GLY A 249 5.19 -54.17 21.83
C GLY A 249 4.11 -53.08 21.74
N THR A 250 2.86 -53.53 21.59
CA THR A 250 1.62 -52.73 21.50
C THR A 250 0.71 -53.05 22.70
N PRO A 251 0.94 -52.43 23.87
CA PRO A 251 0.33 -52.91 25.10
C PRO A 251 -1.11 -52.49 25.32
N LEU A 252 -1.66 -51.60 24.49
CA LEU A 252 -3.09 -51.33 24.47
C LEU A 252 -3.61 -51.56 23.06
N SER A 253 -4.40 -52.62 22.89
CA SER A 253 -5.04 -53.01 21.64
C SER A 253 -6.56 -52.90 21.78
N ILE A 254 -7.17 -52.04 20.98
CA ILE A 254 -8.61 -51.80 21.01
C ILE A 254 -9.23 -52.21 19.69
N ALA A 255 -10.27 -53.03 19.77
CA ALA A 255 -11.04 -53.56 18.66
C ALA A 255 -10.22 -54.43 17.68
N SER A 256 -9.19 -55.16 18.13
CA SER A 256 -8.35 -55.97 17.21
C SER A 256 -9.10 -57.14 16.53
N GLY A 257 -10.30 -57.49 16.98
CA GLY A 257 -11.17 -58.48 16.33
C GLY A 257 -12.67 -58.17 16.46
N GLY A 258 -13.10 -57.65 17.61
CA GLY A 258 -14.47 -57.20 17.91
C GLY A 258 -14.61 -55.68 17.89
N SER A 259 -15.61 -55.15 18.60
CA SER A 259 -15.73 -53.71 18.88
C SER A 259 -15.09 -53.37 20.22
N GLY A 260 -14.50 -52.18 20.34
CA GLY A 260 -13.80 -51.75 21.55
C GLY A 260 -14.12 -50.31 21.92
N SER A 261 -14.20 -50.00 23.21
CA SER A 261 -14.39 -48.63 23.68
C SER A 261 -13.50 -48.30 24.88
N LEU A 262 -12.94 -47.10 24.88
CA LEU A 262 -12.23 -46.52 26.02
C LEU A 262 -12.78 -45.12 26.32
N THR A 263 -13.33 -44.94 27.51
CA THR A 263 -13.80 -43.66 28.03
C THR A 263 -12.97 -43.22 29.23
N VAL A 264 -12.54 -41.96 29.25
CA VAL A 264 -11.89 -41.30 30.39
C VAL A 264 -12.70 -40.05 30.72
N SER A 265 -13.27 -39.99 31.91
CA SER A 265 -14.22 -38.94 32.30
C SER A 265 -14.02 -38.42 33.72
N ASN A 266 -14.57 -37.23 33.97
CA ASN A 266 -14.67 -36.61 35.30
C ASN A 266 -13.38 -36.58 36.13
N GLY A 267 -12.20 -36.42 35.51
CA GLY A 267 -10.90 -36.37 36.20
C GLY A 267 -10.09 -37.67 36.19
N GLY A 268 -10.57 -38.71 35.50
CA GLY A 268 -9.86 -39.99 35.36
C GLY A 268 -8.57 -39.89 34.54
N ALA A 269 -7.64 -40.82 34.75
CA ALA A 269 -6.33 -40.82 34.08
C ALA A 269 -5.96 -42.18 33.47
N VAL A 270 -5.47 -42.19 32.23
CA VAL A 270 -4.88 -43.37 31.58
C VAL A 270 -3.44 -43.07 31.17
N THR A 271 -2.49 -43.92 31.56
CA THR A 271 -1.06 -43.73 31.24
C THR A 271 -0.43 -45.00 30.68
N LEU A 272 0.37 -44.87 29.61
CA LEU A 272 1.16 -45.96 29.04
C LEU A 272 2.45 -45.47 28.37
N ALA A 273 3.52 -46.27 28.35
CA ALA A 273 4.81 -45.86 27.77
C ALA A 273 4.97 -46.13 26.26
N ARG A 274 3.96 -46.75 25.64
CA ARG A 274 4.05 -47.42 24.33
C ARG A 274 2.82 -47.21 23.47
N PRO A 275 2.83 -47.64 22.19
CA PRO A 275 1.74 -47.32 21.28
C PRO A 275 0.40 -47.89 21.78
N ALA A 276 -0.65 -47.06 21.67
CA ALA A 276 -2.02 -47.52 21.68
C ALA A 276 -2.50 -47.66 20.24
N VAL A 277 -3.21 -48.74 19.94
CA VAL A 277 -3.70 -49.05 18.59
C VAL A 277 -5.20 -49.31 18.63
N PHE A 278 -5.93 -48.51 17.87
CA PHE A 278 -7.35 -48.68 17.59
C PHE A 278 -7.47 -49.18 16.14
N ALA A 279 -7.73 -50.48 15.98
CA ALA A 279 -7.70 -51.14 14.67
C ALA A 279 -8.91 -52.08 14.51
N PRO A 280 -10.13 -51.54 14.41
CA PRO A 280 -11.34 -52.33 14.25
C PRO A 280 -11.31 -53.16 12.97
N ALA A 281 -11.75 -54.41 13.07
CA ALA A 281 -12.05 -55.26 11.91
C ALA A 281 -13.24 -54.70 11.10
N ALA A 282 -13.44 -55.20 9.88
CA ALA A 282 -14.53 -54.75 9.00
C ALA A 282 -15.91 -54.87 9.69
N GLY A 283 -16.70 -53.79 9.65
CA GLY A 283 -18.02 -53.74 10.29
C GLY A 283 -18.01 -53.62 11.83
N ARG A 284 -16.84 -53.36 12.44
CA ARG A 284 -16.68 -53.11 13.88
C ARG A 284 -16.29 -51.66 14.15
N THR A 285 -16.42 -51.26 15.42
CA THR A 285 -16.12 -49.90 15.88
C THR A 285 -15.05 -49.88 16.95
N ALA A 286 -14.24 -48.82 16.96
CA ALA A 286 -13.32 -48.50 18.03
C ALA A 286 -13.61 -47.07 18.51
N ASP A 287 -14.15 -46.93 19.72
CA ASP A 287 -14.53 -45.65 20.28
C ASP A 287 -13.54 -45.19 21.35
N PHE A 288 -13.14 -43.93 21.28
CA PHE A 288 -12.24 -43.30 22.24
C PHE A 288 -12.83 -41.97 22.69
N LEU A 289 -13.07 -41.80 23.99
CA LEU A 289 -13.61 -40.58 24.56
C LEU A 289 -12.76 -40.12 25.74
N VAL A 290 -12.25 -38.89 25.67
CA VAL A 290 -11.63 -38.21 26.83
C VAL A 290 -12.41 -36.93 27.07
N THR A 291 -13.16 -36.89 28.16
CA THR A 291 -14.12 -35.81 28.42
C THR A 291 -14.11 -35.32 29.86
N GLY A 292 -14.45 -34.06 30.09
CA GLY A 292 -14.48 -33.46 31.41
C GLY A 292 -13.11 -32.92 31.85
N ALA A 293 -13.14 -31.85 32.65
CA ALA A 293 -11.95 -31.20 33.16
C ALA A 293 -11.12 -32.16 34.03
N GLY A 294 -9.81 -32.17 33.83
CA GLY A 294 -8.88 -33.03 34.56
C GLY A 294 -8.72 -34.45 33.99
N SER A 295 -9.60 -34.88 33.09
CA SER A 295 -9.50 -36.19 32.43
C SER A 295 -8.29 -36.23 31.48
N THR A 296 -7.44 -37.26 31.62
CA THR A 296 -6.20 -37.36 30.85
C THR A 296 -5.95 -38.73 30.22
N PHE A 297 -5.46 -38.74 29.00
CA PHE A 297 -4.84 -39.91 28.37
C PHE A 297 -3.42 -39.56 27.93
N THR A 298 -2.42 -40.28 28.41
CA THR A 298 -1.01 -39.98 28.13
C THR A 298 -0.27 -41.21 27.64
N THR A 299 0.33 -41.12 26.44
CA THR A 299 1.31 -42.07 25.93
C THR A 299 2.64 -41.39 25.57
N THR A 300 3.78 -42.01 25.88
CA THR A 300 5.09 -41.51 25.40
C THR A 300 5.44 -42.00 23.99
N SER A 301 4.49 -42.62 23.29
CA SER A 301 4.68 -43.25 21.97
C SER A 301 3.56 -42.82 21.00
N THR A 302 3.45 -43.48 19.85
CA THR A 302 2.43 -43.17 18.83
C THR A 302 1.03 -43.61 19.26
N LEU A 303 0.06 -42.71 19.14
CA LEU A 303 -1.37 -43.01 19.26
C LEU A 303 -1.94 -43.26 17.85
N ASN A 304 -2.48 -44.45 17.58
CA ASN A 304 -2.92 -44.84 16.24
C ASN A 304 -4.44 -45.06 16.19
N PHE A 305 -5.13 -44.28 15.37
CA PHE A 305 -6.55 -44.42 15.06
C PHE A 305 -6.72 -44.98 13.64
N GLY A 306 -7.42 -46.12 13.50
CA GLY A 306 -7.70 -46.74 12.21
C GLY A 306 -6.51 -47.43 11.55
N ASN A 307 -5.70 -48.18 12.31
CA ASN A 307 -4.50 -48.88 11.81
C ASN A 307 -4.76 -50.32 11.31
N GLY A 308 -5.96 -50.61 10.79
CA GLY A 308 -6.34 -51.94 10.29
C GLY A 308 -6.34 -52.03 8.76
N ALA A 309 -6.09 -53.22 8.20
CA ALA A 309 -6.26 -53.49 6.76
C ALA A 309 -7.74 -53.65 6.35
N ALA A 310 -8.66 -53.55 7.30
CA ALA A 310 -10.08 -53.84 7.15
C ALA A 310 -10.94 -52.57 7.27
N ALA A 311 -12.16 -52.61 6.73
CA ALA A 311 -13.10 -51.48 6.71
C ALA A 311 -13.84 -51.23 8.04
N GLY A 312 -13.09 -51.18 9.15
CA GLY A 312 -13.62 -50.79 10.46
C GLY A 312 -13.64 -49.27 10.64
N ALA A 313 -14.46 -48.79 11.58
CA ALA A 313 -14.60 -47.36 11.87
C ALA A 313 -14.05 -47.02 13.26
N THR A 314 -13.18 -46.01 13.34
CA THR A 314 -12.67 -45.48 14.61
C THR A 314 -13.20 -44.07 14.85
N THR A 315 -13.81 -43.83 16.01
CA THR A 315 -14.23 -42.49 16.43
C THR A 315 -13.47 -42.09 17.69
N ALA A 316 -12.80 -40.95 17.67
CA ALA A 316 -12.08 -40.41 18.81
C ALA A 316 -12.59 -39.01 19.12
N THR A 317 -13.02 -38.76 20.35
CA THR A 317 -13.52 -37.45 20.78
C THR A 317 -12.78 -36.99 22.02
N ILE A 318 -12.25 -35.78 21.97
CA ILE A 318 -11.65 -35.06 23.10
C ILE A 318 -12.54 -33.84 23.35
N SER A 319 -13.22 -33.81 24.49
CA SER A 319 -14.25 -32.80 24.75
C SER A 319 -14.26 -32.28 26.18
N ALA A 320 -14.97 -31.16 26.40
CA ALA A 320 -15.27 -30.61 27.72
C ALA A 320 -14.03 -30.48 28.67
N GLY A 321 -12.86 -30.12 28.14
CA GLY A 321 -11.63 -29.93 28.93
C GLY A 321 -10.73 -31.17 29.03
N GLY A 322 -11.05 -32.26 28.34
CA GLY A 322 -10.25 -33.47 28.29
C GLY A 322 -8.89 -33.26 27.60
N LYS A 323 -7.85 -33.98 28.05
CA LYS A 323 -6.48 -33.82 27.53
C LYS A 323 -5.85 -35.13 27.07
N VAL A 324 -5.28 -35.11 25.88
CA VAL A 324 -4.53 -36.22 25.30
C VAL A 324 -3.10 -35.79 25.02
N ASN A 325 -2.13 -36.60 25.45
CA ASN A 325 -0.72 -36.39 25.18
C ASN A 325 -0.14 -37.63 24.50
N SER A 326 0.57 -37.46 23.38
CA SER A 326 1.29 -38.54 22.70
C SER A 326 2.66 -38.06 22.20
N SER A 327 3.57 -38.96 21.81
CA SER A 327 4.77 -38.51 21.08
C SER A 327 4.45 -38.22 19.61
N SER A 328 3.63 -39.07 19.00
CA SER A 328 3.15 -38.95 17.62
C SER A 328 1.68 -39.39 17.53
N GLY A 329 1.01 -39.06 16.44
CA GLY A 329 -0.37 -39.47 16.18
C GLY A 329 -0.58 -39.90 14.73
N ASN A 330 -1.28 -41.01 14.51
CA ASN A 330 -1.65 -41.46 13.17
C ASN A 330 -3.17 -41.58 13.09
N ILE A 331 -3.80 -40.95 12.10
CA ILE A 331 -5.23 -41.01 11.84
C ILE A 331 -5.42 -41.59 10.44
N GLY A 332 -5.98 -42.80 10.34
CA GLY A 332 -6.25 -43.45 9.04
C GLY A 332 -5.02 -44.00 8.33
N ALA A 333 -4.03 -44.53 9.07
CA ALA A 333 -2.70 -44.91 8.60
C ALA A 333 -2.62 -45.85 7.36
N ASN A 334 -3.70 -46.57 7.00
CA ASN A 334 -3.72 -47.53 5.89
C ASN A 334 -4.44 -47.03 4.62
N SER A 335 -4.13 -47.65 3.48
CA SER A 335 -4.42 -47.25 2.09
C SER A 335 -5.88 -47.23 1.62
N GLY A 336 -6.87 -47.01 2.50
CA GLY A 336 -8.18 -46.50 2.08
C GLY A 336 -9.43 -47.36 2.31
N LEU A 337 -9.39 -48.38 3.17
CA LEU A 337 -10.61 -49.18 3.48
C LEU A 337 -11.27 -48.83 4.82
N GLY A 338 -10.52 -48.48 5.87
CA GLY A 338 -11.06 -48.10 7.19
C GLY A 338 -11.12 -46.59 7.39
N THR A 339 -12.11 -46.12 8.15
CA THR A 339 -12.31 -44.69 8.48
C THR A 339 -11.84 -44.39 9.91
N ALA A 340 -11.16 -43.26 10.09
CA ALA A 340 -10.81 -42.74 11.41
C ALA A 340 -11.27 -41.29 11.50
N ASN A 341 -12.15 -40.97 12.45
CA ASN A 341 -12.66 -39.63 12.67
C ASN A 341 -12.27 -39.16 14.07
N VAL A 342 -11.40 -38.16 14.16
CA VAL A 342 -10.96 -37.55 15.41
C VAL A 342 -11.59 -36.17 15.55
N ILE A 343 -12.18 -35.88 16.71
CA ILE A 343 -12.82 -34.61 17.04
C ILE A 343 -12.21 -34.07 18.32
N ILE A 344 -11.74 -32.82 18.28
CA ILE A 344 -11.27 -32.06 19.45
C ILE A 344 -12.19 -30.85 19.57
N THR A 345 -13.00 -30.79 20.62
CA THR A 345 -14.03 -29.74 20.75
C THR A 345 -14.22 -29.24 22.18
N GLY A 346 -14.65 -27.99 22.34
CA GLY A 346 -14.90 -27.38 23.64
C GLY A 346 -13.64 -26.77 24.25
N ALA A 347 -13.84 -25.68 25.00
CA ALA A 347 -12.77 -24.95 25.65
C ALA A 347 -11.93 -25.85 26.58
N GLY A 348 -10.60 -25.73 26.46
CA GLY A 348 -9.64 -26.47 27.27
C GLY A 348 -9.39 -27.92 26.82
N SER A 349 -10.16 -28.43 25.86
CA SER A 349 -9.92 -29.74 25.26
C SER A 349 -8.68 -29.70 24.37
N SER A 350 -7.76 -30.65 24.55
CA SER A 350 -6.49 -30.59 23.80
C SER A 350 -5.89 -31.95 23.44
N TRP A 351 -5.24 -32.01 22.28
CA TRP A 351 -4.28 -33.06 21.95
C TRP A 351 -2.90 -32.45 21.68
N THR A 352 -1.91 -32.81 22.50
CA THR A 352 -0.52 -32.36 22.33
C THR A 352 0.37 -33.52 21.89
N THR A 353 1.19 -33.29 20.86
CA THR A 353 2.21 -34.23 20.39
C THR A 353 3.59 -33.60 20.33
N THR A 354 4.65 -34.38 20.61
CA THR A 354 6.04 -33.89 20.56
C THR A 354 6.66 -33.95 19.16
N ASN A 355 6.20 -34.86 18.31
CA ASN A 355 6.77 -35.13 16.99
C ASN A 355 5.73 -34.92 15.88
N VAL A 356 5.29 -36.01 15.25
CA VAL A 356 4.54 -35.98 13.99
C VAL A 356 3.09 -36.38 14.22
N VAL A 357 2.18 -35.70 13.54
CA VAL A 357 0.83 -36.20 13.34
C VAL A 357 0.56 -36.33 11.85
N ALA A 358 0.05 -37.49 11.45
CA ALA A 358 -0.32 -37.78 10.07
C ALA A 358 -1.83 -38.11 9.99
N VAL A 359 -2.52 -37.42 9.08
CA VAL A 359 -3.93 -37.67 8.73
C VAL A 359 -3.95 -38.25 7.32
N ASP A 360 -4.09 -39.56 7.21
CA ASP A 360 -3.88 -40.33 5.99
C ASP A 360 -5.09 -41.19 5.65
N GLY A 361 -5.04 -41.91 4.53
CA GLY A 361 -6.10 -42.84 4.14
C GLY A 361 -7.42 -42.10 3.92
N THR A 362 -8.47 -42.55 4.60
CA THR A 362 -9.78 -41.84 4.68
C THR A 362 -9.96 -41.13 6.03
N GLY A 363 -8.85 -40.89 6.73
CA GLY A 363 -8.81 -40.24 8.04
C GLY A 363 -9.30 -38.80 8.00
N SER A 364 -9.93 -38.38 9.09
CA SER A 364 -10.40 -37.02 9.30
C SER A 364 -10.11 -36.52 10.71
N LEU A 365 -9.76 -35.25 10.80
CA LEU A 365 -9.58 -34.53 12.06
C LEU A 365 -10.42 -33.25 12.05
N SER A 366 -11.23 -33.04 13.09
CA SER A 366 -11.97 -31.80 13.30
C SER A 366 -11.55 -31.15 14.61
N ILE A 367 -11.07 -29.91 14.54
CA ILE A 367 -10.72 -29.08 15.70
C ILE A 367 -11.76 -27.95 15.74
N LEU A 368 -12.62 -27.98 16.76
CA LEU A 368 -13.83 -27.17 16.81
C LEU A 368 -13.98 -26.41 18.13
N ASP A 369 -14.62 -25.25 18.12
CA ASP A 369 -15.19 -24.58 19.31
C ASP A 369 -14.30 -24.59 20.57
N GLY A 370 -13.09 -24.05 20.47
CA GLY A 370 -12.12 -23.93 21.58
C GLY A 370 -11.19 -25.15 21.75
N GLY A 371 -11.38 -26.20 20.96
CA GLY A 371 -10.48 -27.34 20.88
C GLY A 371 -9.09 -26.92 20.37
N THR A 372 -8.04 -27.53 20.93
CA THR A 372 -6.64 -27.21 20.56
C THR A 372 -5.86 -28.46 20.18
N MET A 373 -5.18 -28.41 19.04
CA MET A 373 -4.14 -29.38 18.68
C MET A 373 -2.78 -28.70 18.64
N THR A 374 -1.81 -29.27 19.35
CA THR A 374 -0.42 -28.79 19.34
C THR A 374 0.50 -29.90 18.85
N VAL A 375 1.33 -29.60 17.86
CA VAL A 375 2.25 -30.55 17.22
C VAL A 375 3.67 -29.99 17.30
N GLY A 376 4.58 -30.77 17.87
CA GLY A 376 5.96 -30.35 18.09
C GLY A 376 6.78 -30.21 16.80
N ASN A 377 6.56 -31.09 15.81
CA ASN A 377 7.36 -31.14 14.59
C ASN A 377 6.53 -30.96 13.32
N LEU A 378 5.99 -32.04 12.73
CA LEU A 378 5.36 -32.06 11.40
C LEU A 378 3.87 -32.44 11.52
N PHE A 379 3.01 -31.72 10.82
CA PHE A 379 1.61 -32.10 10.64
C PHE A 379 1.33 -32.41 9.16
N GLY A 380 1.10 -33.68 8.84
CA GLY A 380 0.88 -34.16 7.47
C GLY A 380 -0.59 -34.49 7.21
N ILE A 381 -1.08 -34.14 6.02
CA ILE A 381 -2.40 -34.48 5.53
C ILE A 381 -2.24 -35.14 4.16
N GLY A 382 -2.73 -36.37 4.00
CA GLY A 382 -2.72 -37.09 2.73
C GLY A 382 -1.37 -37.73 2.41
N GLY A 383 -0.79 -38.50 3.32
CA GLY A 383 0.44 -39.27 3.15
C GLY A 383 0.34 -40.51 2.27
N ASN A 384 -0.87 -41.00 1.96
CA ASN A 384 -1.07 -42.24 1.21
C ASN A 384 -1.60 -41.99 -0.21
N THR A 385 -0.89 -42.48 -1.22
CA THR A 385 -1.28 -42.38 -2.65
C THR A 385 -2.69 -42.94 -2.91
N GLY A 386 -3.50 -42.22 -3.69
CA GLY A 386 -4.85 -42.66 -4.08
C GLY A 386 -5.92 -42.51 -2.99
N THR A 387 -5.58 -41.97 -1.82
CA THR A 387 -6.50 -41.76 -0.70
C THR A 387 -6.85 -40.28 -0.52
N THR A 388 -7.95 -40.00 0.20
CA THR A 388 -8.42 -38.63 0.46
C THR A 388 -8.65 -38.43 1.95
N SER A 389 -7.91 -37.48 2.52
CA SER A 389 -7.96 -37.12 3.95
C SER A 389 -8.31 -35.64 4.12
N ARG A 390 -8.91 -35.32 5.27
CA ARG A 390 -9.43 -33.97 5.54
C ARG A 390 -9.19 -33.53 6.97
N VAL A 391 -8.77 -32.28 7.12
CA VAL A 391 -8.67 -31.61 8.42
C VAL A 391 -9.52 -30.36 8.40
N THR A 392 -10.33 -30.15 9.43
CA THR A 392 -11.17 -28.97 9.61
C THR A 392 -10.77 -28.24 10.88
N VAL A 393 -10.57 -26.93 10.80
CA VAL A 393 -10.33 -26.04 11.94
C VAL A 393 -11.34 -24.90 11.88
N GLY A 394 -12.22 -24.77 12.87
CA GLY A 394 -13.25 -23.74 12.84
C GLY A 394 -14.09 -23.66 14.11
N GLY A 395 -14.85 -22.60 14.27
CA GLY A 395 -15.52 -22.28 15.53
C GLY A 395 -14.61 -21.49 16.47
N ASP A 396 -15.22 -20.83 17.45
CA ASP A 396 -14.54 -19.85 18.30
C ASP A 396 -13.30 -20.42 18.98
N SER A 397 -12.14 -19.80 18.79
CA SER A 397 -10.86 -20.18 19.42
C SER A 397 -10.33 -21.59 19.08
N ALA A 398 -10.88 -22.27 18.06
CA ALA A 398 -10.34 -23.54 17.59
C ALA A 398 -8.92 -23.34 17.03
N THR A 399 -7.95 -24.14 17.48
CA THR A 399 -6.54 -23.86 17.19
C THR A 399 -5.75 -25.11 16.77
N LEU A 400 -5.05 -25.03 15.64
CA LEU A 400 -4.00 -25.95 15.22
C LEU A 400 -2.64 -25.24 15.28
N ASN A 401 -1.77 -25.68 16.18
CA ASN A 401 -0.43 -25.12 16.38
C ASN A 401 0.65 -26.14 15.98
N VAL A 402 1.47 -25.81 14.99
CA VAL A 402 2.66 -26.59 14.62
C VAL A 402 3.89 -25.76 14.92
N THR A 403 4.71 -26.19 15.88
CA THR A 403 5.71 -25.31 16.51
C THR A 403 7.05 -25.22 15.79
N SER A 404 7.59 -26.33 15.26
CA SER A 404 9.00 -26.36 14.81
C SER A 404 9.24 -26.64 13.32
N ALA A 405 8.32 -27.33 12.63
CA ALA A 405 8.49 -27.64 11.21
C ALA A 405 7.26 -27.26 10.38
N ALA A 406 6.78 -28.15 9.53
CA ALA A 406 5.84 -27.82 8.46
C ALA A 406 4.44 -28.36 8.71
N ILE A 407 3.46 -27.66 8.16
CA ILE A 407 2.19 -28.26 7.75
C ILE A 407 2.38 -28.72 6.30
N VAL A 408 2.05 -29.98 6.01
CA VAL A 408 2.11 -30.54 4.64
C VAL A 408 0.71 -30.98 4.26
N VAL A 409 0.17 -30.41 3.18
CA VAL A 409 -1.16 -30.69 2.66
C VAL A 409 -1.05 -31.36 1.30
N GLY A 410 -1.49 -32.61 1.20
CA GLY A 410 -1.24 -33.46 0.04
C GLY A 410 0.24 -33.83 -0.04
N ASP A 411 0.68 -34.77 0.80
CA ASP A 411 2.06 -35.25 0.80
C ASP A 411 2.30 -36.20 -0.39
N SER A 412 1.64 -37.37 -0.41
CA SER A 412 1.65 -38.32 -1.54
C SER A 412 0.24 -38.61 -2.11
N GLY A 413 -0.81 -38.31 -1.35
CA GLY A 413 -2.22 -38.50 -1.71
C GLY A 413 -2.97 -37.17 -1.84
N ARG A 414 -4.31 -37.23 -1.68
CA ARG A 414 -5.15 -36.03 -1.62
C ARG A 414 -5.35 -35.59 -0.18
N GLY A 415 -4.81 -34.43 0.18
CA GLY A 415 -5.00 -33.80 1.48
C GLY A 415 -5.79 -32.51 1.36
N THR A 416 -6.79 -32.32 2.22
CA THR A 416 -7.55 -31.08 2.30
C THR A 416 -7.47 -30.50 3.71
N LEU A 417 -7.07 -29.23 3.81
CA LEU A 417 -7.15 -28.44 5.04
C LEU A 417 -8.23 -27.36 4.87
N GLU A 418 -9.24 -27.38 5.73
CA GLU A 418 -10.28 -26.38 5.77
C GLU A 418 -10.19 -25.53 7.03
N ILE A 419 -10.19 -24.22 6.83
CA ILE A 419 -10.17 -23.23 7.89
C ILE A 419 -11.45 -22.39 7.76
N ASN A 420 -12.31 -22.48 8.76
CA ASN A 420 -13.58 -21.75 8.83
C ASN A 420 -13.49 -20.63 9.88
N ASP A 421 -14.54 -19.81 9.97
CA ASP A 421 -14.61 -18.69 10.92
C ASP A 421 -14.26 -19.11 12.36
N GLY A 422 -13.53 -18.25 13.07
CA GLY A 422 -13.02 -18.51 14.43
C GLY A 422 -11.78 -19.44 14.51
N GLY A 423 -11.48 -20.18 13.44
CA GLY A 423 -10.34 -21.10 13.39
C GLY A 423 -8.99 -20.38 13.29
N THR A 424 -7.98 -20.90 13.99
CA THR A 424 -6.60 -20.43 13.95
C THR A 424 -5.65 -21.57 13.57
N VAL A 425 -4.84 -21.36 12.54
CA VAL A 425 -3.79 -22.31 12.13
C VAL A 425 -2.44 -21.61 12.14
N ASN A 426 -1.50 -22.12 12.94
CA ASN A 426 -0.16 -21.58 13.05
C ASN A 426 0.86 -22.60 12.52
N ALA A 427 1.52 -22.27 11.42
CA ALA A 427 2.68 -22.98 10.91
C ALA A 427 3.96 -22.26 11.36
N GLY A 428 4.65 -22.86 12.35
CA GLY A 428 5.88 -22.32 12.94
C GLY A 428 7.07 -22.21 11.97
N PHE A 429 7.02 -22.91 10.83
CA PHE A 429 8.03 -22.78 9.78
C PHE A 429 7.40 -22.59 8.39
N THR A 430 6.95 -23.66 7.73
CA THR A 430 6.44 -23.60 6.34
C THR A 430 5.09 -24.28 6.19
N LEU A 431 4.29 -23.81 5.23
CA LEU A 431 3.14 -24.55 4.69
C LEU A 431 3.52 -25.10 3.31
N ARG A 432 3.51 -26.42 3.15
CA ARG A 432 3.79 -27.10 1.87
C ARG A 432 2.52 -27.71 1.33
N ILE A 433 2.30 -27.55 0.03
CA ILE A 433 1.07 -27.98 -0.63
C ILE A 433 1.44 -28.77 -1.90
N GLY A 434 0.92 -30.00 -2.03
CA GLY A 434 1.21 -30.89 -3.15
C GLY A 434 2.67 -31.32 -3.19
N ASN A 435 3.16 -32.04 -2.17
CA ASN A 435 4.58 -32.32 -1.95
C ASN A 435 5.20 -33.21 -3.03
N ASP A 436 4.55 -34.33 -3.37
CA ASP A 436 4.97 -35.27 -4.42
C ASP A 436 4.27 -35.03 -5.78
N ASP A 437 4.83 -35.56 -6.87
CA ASP A 437 4.38 -35.31 -8.25
C ASP A 437 2.90 -35.66 -8.51
N ALA A 438 2.38 -36.70 -7.84
CA ALA A 438 0.98 -37.16 -7.97
C ALA A 438 0.07 -36.67 -6.84
N ALA A 439 0.61 -35.93 -5.87
CA ALA A 439 -0.14 -35.48 -4.72
C ALA A 439 -1.07 -34.32 -5.07
N VAL A 440 -2.17 -34.20 -4.32
CA VAL A 440 -3.13 -33.10 -4.46
C VAL A 440 -3.32 -32.45 -3.10
N GLY A 441 -2.76 -31.25 -2.93
CA GLY A 441 -2.92 -30.46 -1.72
C GLY A 441 -3.91 -29.32 -1.94
N ILE A 442 -4.93 -29.23 -1.09
CA ILE A 442 -5.95 -28.17 -1.15
C ILE A 442 -6.08 -27.52 0.21
N VAL A 443 -5.89 -26.20 0.26
CA VAL A 443 -6.16 -25.38 1.45
C VAL A 443 -7.31 -24.44 1.15
N ASN A 444 -8.42 -24.61 1.87
CA ASN A 444 -9.59 -23.73 1.77
C ASN A 444 -9.67 -22.88 3.04
N GLN A 445 -9.32 -21.60 2.92
CA GLN A 445 -9.52 -20.63 3.99
C GLN A 445 -10.80 -19.85 3.75
N ASN A 446 -11.89 -20.33 4.33
CA ASN A 446 -13.21 -19.67 4.29
C ASN A 446 -13.30 -18.52 5.31
N GLY A 447 -12.47 -18.57 6.36
CA GLY A 447 -12.47 -17.64 7.48
C GLY A 447 -11.23 -17.76 8.35
N GLY A 448 -11.29 -17.22 9.56
CA GLY A 448 -10.24 -17.42 10.57
C GLY A 448 -8.89 -16.81 10.23
N THR A 449 -7.84 -17.25 10.93
CA THR A 449 -6.46 -16.76 10.73
C THR A 449 -5.51 -17.92 10.45
N VAL A 450 -4.71 -17.79 9.38
CA VAL A 450 -3.60 -18.69 9.08
C VAL A 450 -2.32 -17.87 9.19
N THR A 451 -1.42 -18.26 10.08
CA THR A 451 -0.09 -17.65 10.22
C THR A 451 0.96 -18.63 9.73
N VAL A 452 1.74 -18.22 8.74
CA VAL A 452 2.89 -18.99 8.26
C VAL A 452 4.15 -18.19 8.51
N THR A 453 5.02 -18.69 9.38
CA THR A 453 6.15 -17.92 9.90
C THR A 453 7.23 -17.63 8.85
N ARG A 454 7.41 -18.52 7.85
CA ARG A 454 8.47 -18.37 6.85
C ARG A 454 7.95 -18.24 5.42
N TYR A 455 7.41 -19.30 4.83
CA TYR A 455 6.86 -19.28 3.47
C TYR A 455 5.86 -20.40 3.20
N ILE A 456 5.01 -20.17 2.22
CA ILE A 456 4.13 -21.16 1.57
C ILE A 456 4.85 -21.67 0.32
N HIS A 457 4.84 -22.97 0.11
CA HIS A 457 5.46 -23.59 -1.06
C HIS A 457 4.46 -24.49 -1.78
N PHE A 458 4.12 -24.12 -3.01
CA PHE A 458 3.44 -25.00 -3.96
C PHE A 458 4.48 -25.94 -4.59
N PHE A 459 4.54 -27.18 -4.12
CA PHE A 459 5.71 -28.04 -4.28
C PHE A 459 5.81 -28.71 -5.66
N LYS A 460 5.36 -29.95 -5.88
CA LYS A 460 5.52 -30.66 -7.15
C LYS A 460 4.19 -31.05 -7.78
N GLY A 461 3.27 -31.57 -6.96
CA GLY A 461 1.95 -32.03 -7.37
C GLY A 461 0.97 -30.91 -7.67
N THR A 462 -0.33 -31.22 -7.64
CA THR A 462 -1.38 -30.20 -7.76
C THR A 462 -1.55 -29.48 -6.43
N ALA A 463 -1.35 -28.16 -6.43
CA ALA A 463 -1.32 -27.38 -5.20
C ALA A 463 -2.26 -26.17 -5.26
N GLU A 464 -3.30 -26.17 -4.43
CA GLU A 464 -4.33 -25.14 -4.42
C GLU A 464 -4.42 -24.47 -3.04
N TYR A 465 -4.42 -23.14 -3.04
CA TYR A 465 -4.74 -22.34 -1.87
C TYR A 465 -5.82 -21.33 -2.23
N HIS A 466 -6.97 -21.43 -1.55
CA HIS A 466 -8.12 -20.55 -1.75
C HIS A 466 -8.31 -19.67 -0.51
N LEU A 467 -7.96 -18.39 -0.63
CA LEU A 467 -8.21 -17.37 0.39
C LEU A 467 -9.58 -16.74 0.18
N LEU A 468 -10.63 -17.45 0.57
CA LEU A 468 -12.03 -17.06 0.35
C LEU A 468 -12.55 -16.10 1.43
N GLY A 469 -11.94 -16.10 2.61
CA GLY A 469 -12.22 -15.18 3.72
C GLY A 469 -11.10 -15.21 4.75
N GLY A 470 -11.28 -14.53 5.89
CA GLY A 470 -10.27 -14.51 6.95
C GLY A 470 -8.98 -13.78 6.59
N THR A 471 -7.91 -14.07 7.33
CA THR A 471 -6.58 -13.45 7.15
C THR A 471 -5.50 -14.51 7.00
N LEU A 472 -4.71 -14.41 5.93
CA LEU A 472 -3.47 -15.14 5.74
C LEU A 472 -2.30 -14.19 6.06
N VAL A 473 -1.60 -14.48 7.15
CA VAL A 473 -0.40 -13.74 7.58
C VAL A 473 0.82 -14.55 7.19
N VAL A 474 1.75 -13.93 6.45
CA VAL A 474 2.99 -14.60 6.05
C VAL A 474 4.22 -13.79 6.47
N GLY A 475 5.16 -14.49 7.12
CA GLY A 475 6.42 -13.95 7.64
C GLY A 475 7.54 -13.80 6.63
N ASP A 476 8.72 -13.43 7.13
CA ASP A 476 9.89 -13.11 6.33
C ASP A 476 10.69 -14.37 5.95
N ALA A 477 10.80 -14.64 4.65
CA ALA A 477 11.85 -15.46 4.10
C ALA A 477 12.95 -14.53 3.57
N PHE A 478 14.08 -14.42 4.28
CA PHE A 478 15.29 -13.80 3.74
C PHE A 478 15.71 -14.51 2.44
N GLY A 479 15.36 -13.92 1.29
CA GLY A 479 15.93 -14.24 -0.03
C GLY A 479 15.33 -15.39 -0.84
N ALA A 480 14.25 -16.05 -0.39
CA ALA A 480 13.67 -17.21 -1.10
C ALA A 480 12.28 -16.97 -1.71
N GLY A 481 11.66 -15.81 -1.46
CA GLY A 481 10.23 -15.63 -1.72
C GLY A 481 9.35 -16.36 -0.72
N ILE A 482 8.12 -15.90 -0.61
CA ILE A 482 7.22 -16.28 0.46
C ILE A 482 6.03 -17.11 -0.04
N VAL A 483 5.71 -17.01 -1.33
CA VAL A 483 4.84 -17.95 -2.04
C VAL A 483 5.54 -18.36 -3.31
N THR A 484 6.21 -19.52 -3.28
CA THR A 484 7.01 -20.03 -4.39
C THR A 484 6.31 -21.19 -5.08
N PRO A 485 6.14 -21.14 -6.41
CA PRO A 485 5.74 -22.31 -7.17
C PRO A 485 6.94 -23.08 -7.73
N SER A 486 7.06 -24.35 -7.39
CA SER A 486 7.81 -25.35 -8.18
C SER A 486 6.89 -26.40 -8.82
N ALA A 487 5.59 -26.32 -8.53
CA ALA A 487 4.60 -27.28 -8.96
C ALA A 487 4.27 -27.10 -10.43
N ALA A 488 4.03 -28.22 -11.13
CA ALA A 488 3.60 -28.17 -12.52
C ALA A 488 2.19 -27.55 -12.67
N SER A 489 1.37 -27.64 -11.63
CA SER A 489 0.02 -27.07 -11.57
C SER A 489 -0.24 -26.50 -10.18
N TYR A 490 -0.39 -25.19 -10.08
CA TYR A 490 -0.78 -24.52 -8.82
C TYR A 490 -1.88 -23.49 -9.06
N LEU A 491 -2.66 -23.21 -8.01
CA LEU A 491 -3.66 -22.14 -7.98
C LEU A 491 -3.54 -21.41 -6.65
N PHE A 492 -3.22 -20.12 -6.71
CA PHE A 492 -3.38 -19.21 -5.58
C PHE A 492 -4.56 -18.28 -5.87
N GLU A 493 -5.72 -18.59 -5.29
CA GLU A 493 -6.95 -17.83 -5.50
C GLU A 493 -7.21 -16.89 -4.32
N LEU A 494 -7.48 -15.61 -4.60
CA LEU A 494 -8.00 -14.68 -3.61
C LEU A 494 -9.48 -14.40 -3.91
N GLY A 495 -10.34 -14.74 -2.95
CA GLY A 495 -11.79 -14.70 -3.09
C GLY A 495 -12.52 -13.90 -2.02
N GLY A 496 -11.87 -12.93 -1.38
CA GLY A 496 -12.47 -12.05 -0.37
C GLY A 496 -11.68 -11.93 0.94
N GLY A 497 -10.67 -12.77 1.16
CA GLY A 497 -9.83 -12.70 2.37
C GLY A 497 -8.74 -11.63 2.31
N THR A 498 -7.96 -11.55 3.40
CA THR A 498 -6.85 -10.60 3.56
C THR A 498 -5.51 -11.32 3.48
N LEU A 499 -4.64 -10.93 2.55
CA LEU A 499 -3.23 -11.30 2.54
C LEU A 499 -2.43 -10.22 3.28
N GLN A 500 -1.67 -10.63 4.30
CA GLN A 500 -1.00 -9.70 5.22
C GLN A 500 0.49 -10.05 5.39
N VAL A 501 1.34 -9.01 5.45
CA VAL A 501 2.76 -9.13 5.83
C VAL A 501 2.89 -9.24 7.35
N LEU A 502 3.80 -10.09 7.85
CA LEU A 502 4.11 -10.15 9.28
C LEU A 502 4.73 -8.83 9.79
N GLY A 503 4.21 -8.31 10.91
CA GLY A 503 4.39 -6.92 11.36
C GLY A 503 5.72 -6.51 11.98
N ASN A 504 6.86 -7.16 11.69
CA ASN A 504 8.18 -6.66 12.12
C ASN A 504 8.70 -5.60 11.12
N ASN A 505 9.25 -4.50 11.65
CA ASN A 505 9.65 -3.27 10.91
C ASN A 505 10.70 -3.44 9.78
N ARG A 506 11.11 -4.66 9.45
CA ARG A 506 12.07 -4.98 8.37
C ARG A 506 11.56 -6.03 7.38
N SER A 507 10.32 -6.49 7.52
CA SER A 507 9.81 -7.58 6.69
C SER A 507 9.28 -7.09 5.36
N SER A 508 9.75 -7.74 4.30
CA SER A 508 9.17 -7.68 2.97
C SER A 508 8.44 -8.99 2.67
N LEU A 509 7.20 -8.91 2.19
CA LEU A 509 6.50 -10.04 1.61
C LEU A 509 6.73 -10.08 0.10
N THR A 510 7.37 -11.12 -0.43
CA THR A 510 7.48 -11.30 -1.89
C THR A 510 6.66 -12.51 -2.33
N VAL A 511 5.67 -12.28 -3.19
CA VAL A 511 4.81 -13.31 -3.79
C VAL A 511 5.26 -13.54 -5.24
N TYR A 512 5.85 -14.71 -5.50
CA TYR A 512 6.26 -15.12 -6.85
C TYR A 512 5.16 -15.87 -7.60
N ALA A 513 4.20 -16.46 -6.89
CA ALA A 513 3.08 -17.16 -7.50
C ALA A 513 2.14 -16.20 -8.23
N ASP A 514 1.63 -16.65 -9.38
CA ASP A 514 0.50 -16.01 -10.04
C ASP A 514 -0.73 -16.04 -9.13
N ILE A 515 -1.50 -14.95 -9.15
CA ILE A 515 -2.70 -14.78 -8.34
C ILE A 515 -3.93 -14.77 -9.24
N THR A 516 -4.94 -15.58 -8.90
CA THR A 516 -6.26 -15.52 -9.53
C THR A 516 -7.26 -14.85 -8.58
N LEU A 517 -7.91 -13.78 -9.04
CA LEU A 517 -8.95 -13.09 -8.28
C LEU A 517 -10.33 -13.63 -8.64
N LYS A 518 -11.08 -14.06 -7.62
CA LYS A 518 -12.40 -14.67 -7.80
C LYS A 518 -13.47 -13.64 -8.18
N ALA A 519 -14.35 -14.01 -9.11
CA ALA A 519 -15.44 -13.16 -9.57
C ALA A 519 -16.38 -12.73 -8.45
N GLY A 520 -16.78 -11.45 -8.48
CA GLY A 520 -17.73 -10.88 -7.51
C GLY A 520 -17.17 -10.67 -6.11
N THR A 521 -15.85 -10.81 -5.92
CA THR A 521 -15.18 -10.66 -4.62
C THR A 521 -14.14 -9.55 -4.67
N THR A 522 -13.80 -9.00 -3.51
CA THR A 522 -12.72 -8.02 -3.35
C THR A 522 -11.81 -8.49 -2.23
N SER A 523 -10.54 -8.75 -2.55
CA SER A 523 -9.55 -9.24 -1.57
C SER A 523 -8.68 -8.09 -1.07
N THR A 524 -8.19 -8.21 0.18
CA THR A 524 -7.40 -7.16 0.82
C THR A 524 -5.92 -7.52 0.83
N LEU A 525 -5.06 -6.57 0.47
CA LEU A 525 -3.62 -6.63 0.61
C LEU A 525 -3.22 -5.66 1.73
N SER A 526 -2.81 -6.20 2.88
CA SER A 526 -2.55 -5.41 4.09
C SER A 526 -1.07 -5.37 4.45
N THR A 527 -0.52 -4.17 4.58
CA THR A 527 0.82 -3.92 5.14
C THR A 527 0.67 -3.27 6.52
N PRO A 528 0.64 -4.05 7.63
CA PRO A 528 0.27 -3.55 8.97
C PRO A 528 1.14 -2.39 9.51
N ALA A 529 0.76 -1.88 10.68
CA ALA A 529 1.37 -0.70 11.29
C ALA A 529 2.89 -0.83 11.47
N GLY A 530 3.65 0.04 10.79
CA GLY A 530 5.10 0.14 10.84
C GLY A 530 5.65 0.77 9.56
N ALA A 531 6.28 1.95 9.65
CA ALA A 531 6.90 2.59 8.48
C ALA A 531 8.02 1.69 7.94
N GLY A 532 7.93 1.27 6.67
CA GLY A 532 8.97 0.48 5.98
C GLY A 532 8.61 -0.96 5.62
N GLN A 533 7.39 -1.43 5.91
CA GLN A 533 6.93 -2.73 5.41
C GLN A 533 6.62 -2.66 3.91
N ILE A 534 7.03 -3.70 3.17
CA ILE A 534 6.87 -3.76 1.72
C ILE A 534 6.23 -5.09 1.32
N MET A 535 5.26 -5.05 0.42
CA MET A 535 4.74 -6.22 -0.28
C MET A 535 5.13 -6.13 -1.76
N TYR A 536 5.89 -7.09 -2.27
CA TYR A 536 6.21 -7.27 -3.69
C TYR A 536 5.31 -8.37 -4.26
N LEU A 537 4.51 -8.03 -5.27
CA LEU A 537 3.76 -8.99 -6.07
C LEU A 537 4.43 -9.09 -7.44
N GLU A 538 5.30 -10.10 -7.57
CA GLU A 538 6.06 -10.35 -8.80
C GLU A 538 5.31 -11.27 -9.78
N GLY A 539 4.49 -12.19 -9.25
CA GLY A 539 3.59 -13.02 -10.05
C GLY A 539 2.51 -12.21 -10.76
N VAL A 540 1.96 -12.76 -11.84
CA VAL A 540 0.89 -12.11 -12.59
C VAL A 540 -0.45 -12.26 -11.87
N ILE A 541 -1.15 -11.15 -11.69
CA ILE A 541 -2.50 -11.09 -11.11
C ILE A 541 -3.53 -11.08 -12.25
N ARG A 542 -4.47 -12.01 -12.21
CA ARG A 542 -5.53 -12.19 -13.21
C ARG A 542 -6.90 -12.34 -12.57
N GLY A 543 -7.94 -12.30 -13.39
CA GLY A 543 -9.31 -12.61 -12.97
C GLY A 543 -10.17 -11.37 -12.71
N PRO A 544 -11.49 -11.58 -12.55
CA PRO A 544 -12.46 -10.48 -12.45
C PRO A 544 -12.66 -9.89 -11.05
N GLY A 545 -12.04 -10.45 -10.00
CA GLY A 545 -12.12 -9.89 -8.64
C GLY A 545 -11.36 -8.58 -8.46
N GLY A 546 -11.69 -7.83 -7.41
CA GLY A 546 -11.04 -6.57 -7.05
C GLY A 546 -9.99 -6.71 -5.95
N LEU A 547 -9.16 -5.67 -5.78
CA LEU A 547 -8.15 -5.56 -4.73
C LEU A 547 -8.35 -4.28 -3.89
N ILE A 548 -8.11 -4.36 -2.59
CA ILE A 548 -7.95 -3.20 -1.70
C ILE A 548 -6.57 -3.24 -1.07
N LYS A 549 -5.78 -2.17 -1.19
CA LYS A 549 -4.53 -1.96 -0.45
C LYS A 549 -4.79 -1.18 0.84
N THR A 550 -4.47 -1.78 1.99
CA THR A 550 -4.58 -1.18 3.34
C THR A 550 -3.24 -1.15 4.07
N GLY A 551 -3.19 -0.39 5.17
CA GLY A 551 -2.02 -0.20 6.02
C GLY A 551 -0.94 0.71 5.42
N PRO A 552 -0.03 1.27 6.26
CA PRO A 552 0.87 2.36 5.88
C PRO A 552 2.05 1.97 4.98
N GLY A 553 2.35 0.68 4.83
CA GLY A 553 3.45 0.18 3.99
C GLY A 553 3.22 0.31 2.48
N ALA A 554 4.23 -0.06 1.71
CA ALA A 554 4.23 0.02 0.25
C ALA A 554 3.85 -1.32 -0.40
N LEU A 555 3.08 -1.26 -1.49
CA LEU A 555 2.80 -2.38 -2.39
C LEU A 555 3.49 -2.12 -3.73
N TYR A 556 4.40 -3.01 -4.11
CA TYR A 556 5.04 -3.04 -5.42
C TYR A 556 4.31 -4.06 -6.29
N LEU A 557 3.84 -3.59 -7.45
CA LEU A 557 3.21 -4.44 -8.47
C LEU A 557 4.19 -4.57 -9.62
N ASP A 558 4.89 -5.70 -9.68
CA ASP A 558 5.97 -5.91 -10.64
C ASP A 558 5.52 -6.78 -11.83
N GLY A 559 4.50 -7.63 -11.63
CA GLY A 559 3.86 -8.40 -12.70
C GLY A 559 3.03 -7.54 -13.67
N ILE A 560 3.00 -7.91 -14.97
CA ILE A 560 2.07 -7.33 -15.94
C ILE A 560 0.69 -7.94 -15.71
N ASN A 561 -0.17 -7.19 -15.05
CA ASN A 561 -1.42 -7.72 -14.49
C ASN A 561 -2.60 -7.52 -15.44
N SER A 562 -3.53 -8.47 -15.44
CA SER A 562 -4.71 -8.47 -16.33
C SER A 562 -6.04 -8.59 -15.58
N PHE A 563 -6.06 -8.34 -14.27
CA PHE A 563 -7.30 -8.35 -13.50
C PHE A 563 -8.22 -7.19 -13.87
N THR A 564 -9.54 -7.40 -13.78
CA THR A 564 -10.55 -6.43 -14.25
C THR A 564 -11.43 -5.84 -13.14
N GLY A 565 -11.40 -6.39 -11.92
CA GLY A 565 -12.21 -5.89 -10.80
C GLY A 565 -11.71 -4.59 -10.18
N GLY A 566 -10.53 -4.11 -10.58
CA GLY A 566 -9.95 -2.84 -10.11
C GLY A 566 -9.12 -2.95 -8.83
N LEU A 567 -8.42 -1.87 -8.50
CA LEU A 567 -7.57 -1.72 -7.33
C LEU A 567 -7.98 -0.46 -6.57
N THR A 568 -8.30 -0.57 -5.29
CA THR A 568 -8.56 0.57 -4.41
C THR A 568 -7.42 0.75 -3.41
N ILE A 569 -6.88 1.96 -3.31
CA ILE A 569 -5.84 2.32 -2.35
C ILE A 569 -6.50 3.03 -1.16
N ALA A 570 -6.74 2.28 -0.09
CA ALA A 570 -7.30 2.84 1.15
C ALA A 570 -6.21 3.54 1.97
N GLU A 571 -5.01 2.96 2.04
CA GLU A 571 -3.89 3.49 2.83
C GLU A 571 -2.52 3.15 2.21
N GLY A 572 -1.51 3.94 2.57
CA GLY A 572 -0.12 3.68 2.21
C GLY A 572 0.21 4.04 0.76
N ILE A 573 1.13 3.27 0.17
CA ILE A 573 1.72 3.54 -1.15
C ILE A 573 1.48 2.34 -2.08
N VAL A 574 1.11 2.60 -3.33
CA VAL A 574 1.23 1.64 -4.43
C VAL A 574 2.26 2.14 -5.43
N ASN A 575 3.24 1.30 -5.76
CA ASN A 575 4.31 1.57 -6.71
C ASN A 575 4.26 0.55 -7.87
N PRO A 576 3.53 0.86 -8.95
CA PRO A 576 3.39 -0.05 -10.08
C PRO A 576 4.56 0.05 -11.08
N LEU A 577 4.95 -1.08 -11.66
CA LEU A 577 5.62 -1.10 -12.95
C LEU A 577 4.63 -0.83 -14.11
N PRO A 578 5.10 -0.47 -15.32
CA PRO A 578 4.22 -0.24 -16.47
C PRO A 578 3.34 -1.45 -16.78
N GLY A 579 2.02 -1.24 -16.83
CA GLY A 579 1.03 -2.30 -17.10
C GLY A 579 0.64 -3.16 -15.90
N SER A 580 1.13 -2.87 -14.69
CA SER A 580 0.88 -3.68 -13.49
C SER A 580 -0.39 -3.32 -12.71
N LEU A 581 -1.06 -2.20 -13.03
CA LEU A 581 -2.30 -1.78 -12.33
C LEU A 581 -3.55 -2.57 -12.74
N GLY A 582 -3.43 -3.52 -13.67
CA GLY A 582 -4.57 -4.26 -14.22
C GLY A 582 -5.37 -3.43 -15.24
N ALA A 583 -6.49 -4.00 -15.68
CA ALA A 583 -7.41 -3.41 -16.65
C ALA A 583 -8.67 -2.81 -16.00
N GLY A 584 -8.84 -2.97 -14.69
CA GLY A 584 -9.95 -2.39 -13.93
C GLY A 584 -9.76 -0.91 -13.58
N SER A 585 -10.64 -0.38 -12.74
CA SER A 585 -10.52 0.99 -12.21
C SER A 585 -9.49 1.10 -11.08
N LEU A 586 -8.94 2.30 -10.87
CA LEU A 586 -8.11 2.64 -9.72
C LEU A 586 -8.91 3.53 -8.75
N GLY A 587 -9.00 3.18 -7.48
CA GLY A 587 -9.73 3.95 -6.47
C GLY A 587 -8.81 4.54 -5.40
N PHE A 588 -9.13 5.70 -4.85
CA PHE A 588 -8.59 6.24 -3.61
C PHE A 588 -9.74 6.34 -2.59
N SER A 589 -9.76 5.45 -1.59
CA SER A 589 -10.78 5.44 -0.53
C SER A 589 -10.28 5.96 0.82
N GLY A 590 -8.98 6.24 0.91
CA GLY A 590 -8.37 6.97 2.02
C GLY A 590 -7.15 7.75 1.53
N ASN A 591 -6.57 8.57 2.40
CA ASN A 591 -5.41 9.41 2.06
C ASN A 591 -4.19 8.54 1.76
N SER A 592 -3.93 8.31 0.49
CA SER A 592 -2.93 7.35 0.02
C SER A 592 -2.21 7.86 -1.23
N THR A 593 -1.19 7.11 -1.64
CA THR A 593 -0.26 7.55 -2.69
C THR A 593 -0.12 6.51 -3.79
N LEU A 594 -0.22 6.95 -5.03
CA LEU A 594 0.31 6.25 -6.19
C LEU A 594 1.68 6.85 -6.52
N GLN A 595 2.73 6.04 -6.43
CA GLN A 595 4.12 6.46 -6.62
C GLN A 595 4.71 5.82 -7.88
N ILE A 596 5.38 6.60 -8.72
CA ILE A 596 6.03 6.15 -9.97
C ILE A 596 7.52 6.46 -9.89
N ASP A 597 8.33 5.45 -9.58
CA ASP A 597 9.77 5.63 -9.31
C ASP A 597 10.68 5.31 -10.51
N TYR A 598 10.38 4.24 -11.25
CA TYR A 598 11.39 3.62 -12.12
C TYR A 598 11.26 3.99 -13.60
N THR A 599 10.06 3.95 -14.15
CA THR A 599 9.80 4.07 -15.60
C THR A 599 8.53 4.86 -15.88
N ASP A 600 8.45 5.40 -17.10
CA ASP A 600 7.24 6.07 -17.56
C ASP A 600 6.07 5.07 -17.58
N THR A 601 4.94 5.50 -17.05
CA THR A 601 3.76 4.65 -16.87
C THR A 601 2.56 5.32 -17.51
N ALA A 602 1.71 4.52 -18.16
CA ALA A 602 0.43 4.97 -18.69
C ALA A 602 -0.69 4.08 -18.12
N PHE A 603 -1.79 4.70 -17.72
CA PHE A 603 -2.97 4.00 -17.23
C PHE A 603 -4.21 4.52 -17.96
N ALA A 604 -4.91 3.61 -18.64
CA ALA A 604 -6.10 3.92 -19.42
C ALA A 604 -7.41 3.66 -18.66
N GLY A 605 -7.35 2.97 -17.51
CA GLY A 605 -8.51 2.75 -16.66
C GLY A 605 -9.00 4.03 -15.98
N ASN A 606 -10.25 4.03 -15.54
CA ASN A 606 -10.82 5.13 -14.78
C ASN A 606 -10.21 5.22 -13.38
N VAL A 607 -10.12 6.43 -12.84
CA VAL A 607 -9.72 6.70 -11.47
C VAL A 607 -10.93 7.24 -10.69
N ALA A 608 -11.14 6.80 -9.45
CA ALA A 608 -12.17 7.31 -8.56
C ALA A 608 -11.55 7.81 -7.24
N ILE A 609 -12.03 8.94 -6.72
CA ILE A 609 -11.55 9.52 -5.46
C ILE A 609 -12.75 9.78 -4.54
N ASP A 610 -12.80 9.08 -3.41
CA ASP A 610 -13.92 9.12 -2.48
C ASP A 610 -14.07 10.48 -1.79
N PRO A 611 -15.26 10.84 -1.28
CA PRO A 611 -15.50 12.10 -0.58
C PRO A 611 -14.55 12.29 0.63
N GLY A 612 -13.97 13.47 0.76
CA GLY A 612 -13.07 13.81 1.87
C GLY A 612 -11.67 13.18 1.80
N VAL A 613 -11.37 12.43 0.73
CA VAL A 613 -10.08 11.78 0.50
C VAL A 613 -9.19 12.64 -0.40
N THR A 614 -7.87 12.60 -0.15
CA THR A 614 -6.86 13.12 -1.07
C THR A 614 -6.04 11.98 -1.68
N GLY A 615 -6.20 11.75 -2.99
CA GLY A 615 -5.32 10.88 -3.76
C GLY A 615 -4.02 11.62 -4.09
N THR A 616 -2.88 11.09 -3.64
CA THR A 616 -1.56 11.68 -3.92
C THR A 616 -0.90 10.97 -5.08
N ILE A 617 -0.37 11.74 -6.03
CA ILE A 617 0.40 11.24 -7.16
C ILE A 617 1.84 11.73 -7.01
N GLU A 618 2.75 10.78 -6.81
CA GLU A 618 4.19 11.00 -6.75
C GLU A 618 4.84 10.47 -8.03
N VAL A 619 5.51 11.34 -8.78
CA VAL A 619 6.26 10.94 -9.97
C VAL A 619 7.71 11.36 -9.80
N ALA A 620 8.64 10.40 -9.90
CA ALA A 620 10.06 10.65 -9.75
C ALA A 620 10.61 11.54 -10.87
N ASN A 621 11.76 12.17 -10.61
CA ASN A 621 12.39 13.09 -11.56
C ASN A 621 12.71 12.40 -12.90
N GLY A 622 12.40 13.07 -14.01
CA GLY A 622 12.59 12.52 -15.35
C GLY A 622 11.58 11.43 -15.75
N ARG A 623 10.56 11.15 -14.92
CA ARG A 623 9.48 10.20 -15.21
C ARG A 623 8.16 10.89 -15.55
N THR A 624 7.30 10.18 -16.26
CA THR A 624 5.95 10.60 -16.61
C THR A 624 4.92 9.53 -16.24
N LEU A 625 3.86 9.94 -15.53
CA LEU A 625 2.61 9.20 -15.43
C LEU A 625 1.58 9.81 -16.37
N THR A 626 1.01 9.04 -17.29
CA THR A 626 -0.11 9.46 -18.14
C THR A 626 -1.40 8.78 -17.69
N LEU A 627 -2.40 9.57 -17.31
CA LEU A 627 -3.75 9.09 -16.98
C LEU A 627 -4.70 9.47 -18.12
N SER A 628 -5.18 8.45 -18.85
CA SER A 628 -6.04 8.64 -20.02
C SER A 628 -7.52 8.31 -19.76
N GLY A 629 -7.80 7.51 -18.73
CA GLY A 629 -9.18 7.28 -18.27
C GLY A 629 -9.73 8.47 -17.49
N ALA A 630 -11.05 8.47 -17.25
CA ALA A 630 -11.70 9.55 -16.51
C ALA A 630 -11.36 9.47 -15.02
N ILE A 631 -11.05 10.61 -14.41
CA ILE A 631 -10.91 10.79 -12.96
C ILE A 631 -12.22 11.35 -12.41
N THR A 632 -12.81 10.62 -11.46
CA THR A 632 -14.16 10.85 -10.94
C THR A 632 -14.19 10.95 -9.42
N GLY A 633 -15.32 11.46 -8.88
CA GLY A 633 -15.57 11.53 -7.44
C GLY A 633 -15.49 12.95 -6.85
N SER A 634 -15.59 13.05 -5.52
CA SER A 634 -15.59 14.35 -4.82
C SER A 634 -14.38 14.56 -3.92
N GLY A 635 -13.45 13.60 -3.88
CA GLY A 635 -12.15 13.80 -3.26
C GLY A 635 -11.21 14.67 -4.10
N ALA A 636 -10.10 15.06 -3.48
CA ALA A 636 -9.08 15.90 -4.08
C ALA A 636 -7.94 15.07 -4.69
N LEU A 637 -7.29 15.62 -5.71
CA LEU A 637 -6.08 15.07 -6.31
C LEU A 637 -4.89 15.97 -5.96
N ARG A 638 -3.76 15.39 -5.56
CA ARG A 638 -2.54 16.13 -5.25
C ARG A 638 -1.35 15.59 -6.03
N LYS A 639 -0.73 16.44 -6.86
CA LYS A 639 0.52 16.13 -7.58
C LYS A 639 1.72 16.68 -6.81
N THR A 640 2.65 15.80 -6.47
CA THR A 640 3.93 16.12 -5.80
C THR A 640 5.11 15.53 -6.59
N SER A 641 6.33 15.71 -6.06
CA SER A 641 7.59 15.21 -6.66
C SER A 641 7.91 15.82 -8.05
N ALA A 642 9.15 15.69 -8.50
CA ALA A 642 9.69 16.46 -9.63
C ALA A 642 9.22 16.02 -11.02
N GLY A 643 8.68 14.80 -11.16
CA GLY A 643 8.25 14.24 -12.44
C GLY A 643 6.97 14.85 -13.03
N THR A 644 6.54 14.32 -14.17
CA THR A 644 5.35 14.79 -14.92
C THR A 644 4.13 13.92 -14.61
N LEU A 645 3.00 14.54 -14.25
CA LEU A 645 1.68 13.94 -14.37
C LEU A 645 0.99 14.53 -15.60
N ALA A 646 0.67 13.68 -16.57
CA ALA A 646 -0.06 14.03 -17.78
C ALA A 646 -1.52 13.57 -17.66
N LEU A 647 -2.45 14.51 -17.66
CA LEU A 647 -3.89 14.26 -17.65
C LEU A 647 -4.45 14.39 -19.07
N ALA A 648 -4.78 13.25 -19.68
CA ALA A 648 -5.26 13.16 -21.05
C ALA A 648 -6.77 12.91 -21.14
N GLY A 649 -7.36 12.26 -20.14
CA GLY A 649 -8.79 11.94 -20.07
C GLY A 649 -9.68 13.13 -19.72
N VAL A 650 -10.98 12.99 -19.97
CA VAL A 650 -12.02 13.94 -19.51
C VAL A 650 -12.38 13.60 -18.07
N ASN A 651 -12.21 14.56 -17.17
CA ASN A 651 -12.28 14.36 -15.73
C ASN A 651 -13.45 15.15 -15.15
N ASP A 652 -14.23 14.54 -14.25
CA ASP A 652 -15.41 15.15 -13.62
C ASP A 652 -15.25 15.35 -12.10
N PHE A 653 -14.11 14.94 -11.51
CA PHE A 653 -13.88 15.08 -10.08
C PHE A 653 -14.02 16.53 -9.58
N THR A 654 -14.62 16.67 -8.40
CA THR A 654 -15.06 17.97 -7.85
C THR A 654 -14.25 18.47 -6.65
N GLY A 655 -13.47 17.61 -5.99
CA GLY A 655 -12.73 17.98 -4.77
C GLY A 655 -11.51 18.88 -5.00
N GLY A 656 -11.10 19.06 -6.26
CA GLY A 656 -10.02 19.96 -6.66
C GLY A 656 -8.67 19.29 -6.87
N LEU A 657 -7.76 20.03 -7.49
CA LEU A 657 -6.42 19.59 -7.88
C LEU A 657 -5.38 20.53 -7.28
N THR A 658 -4.48 19.98 -6.47
CA THR A 658 -3.32 20.71 -5.94
C THR A 658 -2.04 20.25 -6.62
N VAL A 659 -1.28 21.19 -7.19
CA VAL A 659 0.07 20.93 -7.72
C VAL A 659 1.07 21.54 -6.76
N SER A 660 1.88 20.73 -6.09
CA SER A 660 2.92 21.22 -5.17
C SER A 660 4.34 20.93 -5.65
N GLY A 661 4.51 20.23 -6.78
CA GLY A 661 5.82 19.93 -7.37
C GLY A 661 5.76 19.26 -8.74
N GLY A 662 6.88 19.34 -9.46
CA GLY A 662 7.05 18.75 -10.79
C GLY A 662 6.17 19.41 -11.85
N VAL A 663 5.78 18.65 -12.87
CA VAL A 663 4.97 19.17 -14.00
C VAL A 663 3.59 18.55 -13.97
N LEU A 664 2.54 19.38 -14.02
CA LEU A 664 1.20 18.98 -14.43
C LEU A 664 1.02 19.35 -15.90
N ARG A 665 0.88 18.35 -16.77
CA ARG A 665 0.59 18.51 -18.20
C ARG A 665 -0.85 18.14 -18.48
N PHE A 666 -1.58 18.92 -19.27
CA PHE A 666 -2.99 18.67 -19.52
C PHE A 666 -3.40 18.92 -20.98
N SER A 667 -4.28 18.07 -21.48
CA SER A 667 -4.76 18.08 -22.88
C SER A 667 -5.89 19.07 -23.16
N GLY A 668 -6.61 19.52 -22.12
CA GLY A 668 -7.69 20.50 -22.22
C GLY A 668 -8.31 20.82 -20.87
N LEU A 669 -9.22 21.80 -20.81
CA LEU A 669 -9.80 22.25 -19.54
C LEU A 669 -10.54 21.13 -18.78
N ALA A 670 -11.27 20.27 -19.52
CA ALA A 670 -11.99 19.15 -18.94
C ALA A 670 -11.05 18.09 -18.34
N SER A 671 -9.77 18.05 -18.73
CA SER A 671 -8.77 17.14 -18.15
C SER A 671 -8.31 17.56 -16.76
N LEU A 672 -8.71 18.74 -16.26
CA LEU A 672 -8.37 19.21 -14.93
C LEU A 672 -9.47 18.95 -13.88
N GLY A 673 -10.59 18.34 -14.28
CA GLY A 673 -11.75 18.18 -13.40
C GLY A 673 -12.63 19.42 -13.32
N SER A 674 -13.66 19.36 -12.48
CA SER A 674 -14.59 20.47 -12.24
C SER A 674 -14.30 21.22 -10.93
N GLY A 675 -13.51 20.64 -10.02
CA GLY A 675 -13.08 21.27 -8.77
C GLY A 675 -12.05 22.41 -8.92
N PRO A 676 -11.68 23.07 -7.80
CA PRO A 676 -10.72 24.16 -7.79
C PRO A 676 -9.29 23.69 -8.12
N LEU A 677 -8.54 24.51 -8.86
CA LEU A 677 -7.12 24.31 -9.13
C LEU A 677 -6.29 25.19 -8.20
N THR A 678 -5.40 24.57 -7.41
CA THR A 678 -4.42 25.27 -6.55
C THR A 678 -3.01 24.92 -7.01
N LEU A 679 -2.20 25.93 -7.27
CA LEU A 679 -0.81 25.74 -7.67
C LEU A 679 0.09 26.27 -6.54
N SER A 680 0.77 25.38 -5.82
CA SER A 680 1.62 25.70 -4.68
C SER A 680 3.03 25.11 -4.84
N GLY A 681 3.49 25.08 -6.09
CA GLY A 681 4.80 24.62 -6.54
C GLY A 681 4.71 24.11 -7.97
N GLY A 682 5.86 23.78 -8.56
CA GLY A 682 5.92 23.11 -9.86
C GLY A 682 5.52 23.96 -11.07
N GLU A 683 5.21 23.28 -12.16
CA GLU A 683 4.87 23.82 -13.47
C GLU A 683 3.49 23.31 -13.93
N LEU A 684 2.62 24.22 -14.35
CA LEU A 684 1.44 23.95 -15.14
C LEU A 684 1.79 24.13 -16.62
N ARG A 685 1.63 23.07 -17.42
CA ARG A 685 2.02 23.04 -18.84
C ARG A 685 0.84 22.65 -19.73
N TRP A 686 0.53 23.51 -20.71
CA TRP A 686 -0.40 23.20 -21.79
C TRP A 686 0.22 22.18 -22.75
N ASP A 687 -0.54 21.18 -23.17
CA ASP A 687 -0.13 20.34 -24.30
C ASP A 687 -0.10 21.13 -25.63
N ALA A 688 0.50 20.53 -26.66
CA ALA A 688 0.55 21.14 -27.98
C ALA A 688 -0.87 21.41 -28.52
N ASN A 689 -1.09 22.59 -29.10
CA ASN A 689 -2.36 23.07 -29.63
C ASN A 689 -3.49 23.22 -28.59
N ASN A 690 -3.15 23.31 -27.30
CA ASN A 690 -4.09 23.60 -26.22
C ASN A 690 -4.00 25.07 -25.81
N THR A 691 -5.13 25.78 -25.87
CA THR A 691 -5.25 27.20 -25.49
C THR A 691 -6.26 27.43 -24.37
N ALA A 692 -6.63 26.37 -23.64
CA ALA A 692 -7.64 26.42 -22.59
C ALA A 692 -7.33 27.46 -21.50
N ASP A 693 -8.34 28.25 -21.14
CA ASP A 693 -8.25 29.18 -20.01
C ASP A 693 -8.51 28.44 -18.69
N VAL A 694 -7.45 28.21 -17.91
CA VAL A 694 -7.53 27.53 -16.61
C VAL A 694 -8.15 28.37 -15.49
N THR A 695 -8.35 29.67 -15.73
CA THR A 695 -8.99 30.62 -14.80
C THR A 695 -10.49 30.80 -15.06
N ALA A 696 -11.00 30.29 -16.19
CA ALA A 696 -12.39 30.43 -16.58
C ALA A 696 -13.35 29.91 -15.49
N GLY A 697 -14.41 30.68 -15.21
CA GLY A 697 -15.42 30.34 -14.19
C GLY A 697 -14.91 30.37 -12.75
N GLY A 698 -13.75 30.98 -12.48
CA GLY A 698 -13.16 31.00 -11.13
C GLY A 698 -12.53 29.68 -10.70
N ARG A 699 -12.21 28.80 -11.66
CA ARG A 699 -11.63 27.47 -11.40
C ARG A 699 -10.30 27.54 -10.66
N MET A 700 -9.40 28.42 -11.10
CA MET A 700 -8.11 28.58 -10.43
C MET A 700 -8.29 29.48 -9.22
N LEU A 701 -8.06 28.93 -8.02
CA LEU A 701 -8.36 29.63 -6.77
C LEU A 701 -7.21 30.54 -6.36
N ALA A 702 -5.98 30.00 -6.30
CA ALA A 702 -4.80 30.74 -5.84
C ALA A 702 -3.47 30.09 -6.25
N ILE A 703 -2.41 30.91 -6.31
CA ILE A 703 -1.01 30.49 -6.25
C ILE A 703 -0.60 30.42 -4.77
N GLY A 704 -0.43 29.21 -4.26
CA GLY A 704 0.06 28.95 -2.91
C GLY A 704 1.51 29.38 -2.70
N SER A 705 1.98 29.41 -1.45
CA SER A 705 3.27 29.99 -1.07
C SER A 705 4.50 29.39 -1.77
N GLY A 706 4.39 28.19 -2.35
CA GLY A 706 5.44 27.58 -3.16
C GLY A 706 5.65 28.21 -4.55
N GLY A 707 4.77 29.12 -4.99
CA GLY A 707 4.81 29.73 -6.32
C GLY A 707 4.45 28.75 -7.43
N SER A 708 4.47 29.18 -8.70
CA SER A 708 4.14 28.33 -9.85
C SER A 708 4.73 28.84 -11.15
N THR A 709 5.03 27.91 -12.06
CA THR A 709 5.41 28.20 -13.44
C THR A 709 4.26 27.87 -14.40
N PHE A 710 3.90 28.81 -15.25
CA PHE A 710 2.94 28.69 -16.34
C PHE A 710 3.72 28.54 -17.65
N ASN A 711 3.83 27.30 -18.12
CA ASN A 711 4.52 26.97 -19.35
C ASN A 711 3.53 26.86 -20.52
N THR A 712 3.54 27.85 -21.40
CA THR A 712 2.63 27.86 -22.55
C THR A 712 2.97 26.83 -23.62
N ASN A 713 4.16 26.21 -23.55
CA ASN A 713 4.60 25.18 -24.50
C ASN A 713 4.50 25.60 -25.99
N GLY A 714 4.64 26.89 -26.27
CA GLY A 714 4.52 27.44 -27.62
C GLY A 714 3.11 27.90 -28.01
N ASN A 715 2.10 27.66 -27.20
CA ASN A 715 0.72 28.09 -27.45
C ASN A 715 0.48 29.56 -27.05
N ASP A 716 -0.50 30.19 -27.71
CA ASP A 716 -1.03 31.49 -27.28
C ASP A 716 -2.26 31.27 -26.38
N VAL A 717 -2.11 31.62 -25.10
CA VAL A 717 -3.09 31.35 -24.04
C VAL A 717 -3.57 32.68 -23.45
N THR A 718 -4.87 32.79 -23.19
CA THR A 718 -5.44 33.90 -22.41
C THR A 718 -5.97 33.38 -21.09
N LEU A 719 -5.61 34.04 -19.99
CA LEU A 719 -6.18 33.83 -18.66
C LEU A 719 -7.08 35.04 -18.33
N SER A 720 -8.39 34.79 -18.37
CA SER A 720 -9.40 35.86 -18.26
C SER A 720 -9.91 36.11 -16.85
N GLY A 721 -9.79 35.12 -15.96
CA GLY A 721 -10.16 35.22 -14.55
C GLY A 721 -9.04 35.80 -13.68
N ASP A 722 -9.43 36.19 -12.47
CA ASP A 722 -8.53 36.74 -11.47
C ASP A 722 -7.64 35.64 -10.87
N ILE A 723 -6.34 35.91 -10.77
CA ILE A 723 -5.39 35.02 -10.11
C ILE A 723 -5.00 35.65 -8.77
N THR A 724 -5.18 34.90 -7.69
CA THR A 724 -4.91 35.33 -6.32
C THR A 724 -3.80 34.49 -5.68
N GLY A 725 -3.49 34.73 -4.40
CA GLY A 725 -2.55 33.91 -3.61
C GLY A 725 -1.35 34.70 -3.10
N ALA A 726 -0.34 34.02 -2.58
CA ALA A 726 0.86 34.63 -2.01
C ALA A 726 2.16 34.15 -2.67
N GLY A 727 2.07 33.19 -3.60
CA GLY A 727 3.23 32.61 -4.28
C GLY A 727 3.68 33.37 -5.53
N ALA A 728 4.92 33.12 -5.93
CA ALA A 728 5.51 33.68 -7.15
C ALA A 728 4.83 33.17 -8.42
N PHE A 729 4.69 34.05 -9.40
CA PHE A 729 4.20 33.73 -10.73
C PHE A 729 5.38 33.69 -11.70
N ALA A 730 5.54 32.60 -12.45
CA ALA A 730 6.54 32.54 -13.51
C ALA A 730 5.89 32.18 -14.85
N LYS A 731 6.23 32.90 -15.92
CA LYS A 731 5.87 32.57 -17.30
C LYS A 731 7.07 31.90 -17.98
N SER A 732 6.84 30.73 -18.58
CA SER A 732 7.80 30.03 -19.44
C SER A 732 7.12 29.52 -20.73
N GLY A 733 7.86 28.81 -21.58
CA GLY A 733 7.38 28.40 -22.90
C GLY A 733 7.43 29.53 -23.94
N ALA A 734 7.59 29.17 -25.22
CA ALA A 734 7.82 30.14 -26.28
C ALA A 734 6.59 30.96 -26.69
N GLY A 735 5.38 30.49 -26.38
CA GLY A 735 4.13 31.14 -26.81
C GLY A 735 3.74 32.33 -25.93
N THR A 736 2.62 32.96 -26.29
CA THR A 736 2.09 34.15 -25.63
C THR A 736 1.20 33.78 -24.44
N LEU A 737 1.36 34.44 -23.30
CA LEU A 737 0.40 34.41 -22.20
C LEU A 737 -0.21 35.79 -22.02
N THR A 738 -1.52 35.90 -22.23
CA THR A 738 -2.29 37.12 -22.03
C THR A 738 -3.01 37.09 -20.70
N LEU A 739 -2.78 38.10 -19.87
CA LEU A 739 -3.44 38.28 -18.57
C LEU A 739 -4.46 39.41 -18.68
N SER A 740 -5.75 39.06 -18.70
CA SER A 740 -6.86 40.03 -18.75
C SER A 740 -7.70 40.11 -17.48
N GLY A 741 -7.45 39.24 -16.50
CA GLY A 741 -8.04 39.34 -15.16
C GLY A 741 -7.42 40.41 -14.27
N ASN A 742 -8.00 40.62 -13.09
CA ASN A 742 -7.54 41.52 -12.04
C ASN A 742 -6.75 40.75 -10.99
N ASN A 743 -5.43 40.72 -11.16
CA ASN A 743 -4.55 39.82 -10.47
C ASN A 743 -4.02 40.40 -9.16
N THR A 744 -4.03 39.58 -8.11
CA THR A 744 -3.74 39.98 -6.72
C THR A 744 -2.84 39.00 -5.97
N TRP A 745 -2.02 38.20 -6.67
CA TRP A 745 -1.03 37.34 -6.01
C TRP A 745 0.00 38.21 -5.25
N ALA A 746 -0.19 38.36 -3.94
CA ALA A 746 0.40 39.42 -3.13
C ALA A 746 1.85 39.12 -2.74
N GLY A 747 2.71 40.15 -2.76
CA GLY A 747 4.06 40.12 -2.20
C GLY A 747 5.09 39.28 -2.98
N ALA A 748 4.70 38.70 -4.11
CA ALA A 748 5.49 37.70 -4.80
C ALA A 748 6.12 38.22 -6.10
N THR A 749 7.18 37.55 -6.52
CA THR A 749 7.91 37.83 -7.76
C THR A 749 7.09 37.37 -8.97
N THR A 750 6.96 38.23 -9.97
CA THR A 750 6.51 37.86 -11.32
C THR A 750 7.76 37.68 -12.19
N THR A 751 8.01 36.48 -12.70
CA THR A 751 9.18 36.18 -13.54
C THR A 751 8.75 35.86 -14.97
N LEU A 752 9.28 36.59 -15.94
CA LEU A 752 9.19 36.25 -17.37
C LEU A 752 10.47 35.54 -17.80
N ASN A 753 10.40 34.21 -17.97
CA ASN A 753 11.56 33.42 -18.41
C ASN A 753 11.64 33.31 -19.95
N ALA A 754 10.51 33.19 -20.63
CA ALA A 754 10.46 32.98 -22.08
C ALA A 754 9.09 33.35 -22.69
N GLY A 755 9.09 33.51 -24.02
CA GLY A 755 7.90 33.84 -24.81
C GLY A 755 7.41 35.26 -24.55
N THR A 756 6.12 35.49 -24.77
CA THR A 756 5.50 36.82 -24.61
C THR A 756 4.55 36.83 -23.41
N LEU A 757 4.61 37.88 -22.58
CA LEU A 757 3.61 38.17 -21.55
C LEU A 757 2.87 39.45 -21.94
N VAL A 758 1.55 39.34 -22.14
CA VAL A 758 0.68 40.46 -22.54
C VAL A 758 -0.15 40.92 -21.34
N LEU A 759 0.00 42.20 -20.99
CA LEU A 759 -0.77 42.86 -19.95
C LEU A 759 -2.04 43.46 -20.54
N ALA A 760 -3.16 42.75 -20.46
CA ALA A 760 -4.43 43.16 -21.06
C ALA A 760 -5.37 43.92 -20.10
N SER A 761 -5.21 43.77 -18.78
CA SER A 761 -5.91 44.53 -17.74
C SER A 761 -5.00 45.55 -17.02
N ALA A 762 -5.61 46.58 -16.39
CA ALA A 762 -4.90 47.53 -15.53
C ALA A 762 -4.27 46.85 -14.31
N ALA A 763 -4.90 45.77 -13.85
CA ALA A 763 -4.42 44.91 -12.78
C ALA A 763 -3.92 43.56 -13.34
N ALA A 764 -3.40 43.52 -14.58
CA ALA A 764 -2.83 42.29 -15.14
C ALA A 764 -1.64 41.76 -14.33
N LEU A 765 -0.91 42.64 -13.65
CA LEU A 765 0.06 42.31 -12.61
C LEU A 765 -0.38 42.98 -11.29
N PRO A 766 -0.01 42.41 -10.12
CA PRO A 766 -0.14 43.11 -8.85
C PRO A 766 0.61 44.44 -8.90
N SER A 767 0.02 45.48 -8.31
CA SER A 767 0.56 46.86 -8.33
C SER A 767 1.87 47.05 -7.54
N THR A 768 2.24 46.05 -6.73
CA THR A 768 3.46 46.00 -5.92
C THR A 768 4.21 44.68 -6.13
N GLY A 769 5.49 44.61 -5.78
CA GLY A 769 6.33 43.41 -5.90
C GLY A 769 7.37 43.54 -7.01
N THR A 770 8.10 42.46 -7.27
CA THR A 770 9.22 42.44 -8.24
C THR A 770 8.80 41.80 -9.56
N LEU A 771 9.03 42.49 -10.67
CA LEU A 771 8.97 41.95 -12.02
C LEU A 771 10.39 41.57 -12.48
N VAL A 772 10.67 40.29 -12.63
CA VAL A 772 11.94 39.78 -13.16
C VAL A 772 11.78 39.51 -14.65
N LEU A 773 12.53 40.25 -15.46
CA LEU A 773 12.70 40.00 -16.89
C LEU A 773 13.93 39.09 -17.06
N ASN A 774 13.68 37.80 -17.17
CA ASN A 774 14.69 36.75 -17.33
C ASN A 774 14.68 36.20 -18.77
N GLY A 775 14.32 37.03 -19.73
CA GLY A 775 14.12 36.66 -21.13
C GLY A 775 12.77 37.13 -21.65
N GLY A 776 12.46 36.77 -22.90
CA GLY A 776 11.14 36.97 -23.51
C GLY A 776 10.77 38.44 -23.78
N THR A 777 9.48 38.65 -24.05
CA THR A 777 8.88 39.94 -24.40
C THR A 777 7.75 40.30 -23.45
N LEU A 778 7.81 41.47 -22.82
CA LEU A 778 6.68 42.06 -22.11
C LEU A 778 5.98 43.07 -23.03
N THR A 779 4.65 43.05 -23.09
CA THR A 779 3.85 44.00 -23.87
C THR A 779 2.55 44.33 -23.16
N SER A 780 1.90 45.44 -23.53
CA SER A 780 0.55 45.77 -23.08
C SER A 780 -0.35 46.18 -24.23
N THR A 781 -1.65 45.92 -24.08
CA THR A 781 -2.68 46.25 -25.07
C THR A 781 -3.15 47.71 -25.00
N THR A 782 -2.87 48.40 -23.90
CA THR A 782 -3.25 49.81 -23.65
C THR A 782 -2.17 50.48 -22.83
N ALA A 783 -2.22 51.81 -22.69
CA ALA A 783 -1.20 52.52 -21.91
C ALA A 783 -1.23 52.04 -20.45
N ARG A 784 -0.06 51.74 -19.88
CA ARG A 784 0.06 51.20 -18.51
C ARG A 784 1.15 51.89 -17.70
N THR A 785 0.88 51.99 -16.41
CA THR A 785 1.87 52.33 -15.39
C THR A 785 2.03 51.15 -14.45
N LEU A 786 3.27 50.68 -14.27
CA LEU A 786 3.64 49.57 -13.40
C LEU A 786 4.39 50.11 -12.18
N GLY A 787 3.88 49.79 -10.99
CA GLY A 787 4.51 50.13 -9.71
C GLY A 787 5.62 49.16 -9.29
N ASN A 788 5.77 48.04 -9.99
CA ASN A 788 6.71 46.97 -9.66
C ASN A 788 8.16 47.43 -9.79
N THR A 789 9.03 47.00 -8.88
CA THR A 789 10.47 47.06 -9.12
C THR A 789 10.84 46.06 -10.20
N VAL A 790 11.71 46.43 -11.13
CA VAL A 790 12.09 45.56 -12.26
C VAL A 790 13.50 45.04 -12.07
N THR A 791 13.70 43.74 -12.24
CA THR A 791 15.03 43.11 -12.29
C THR A 791 15.25 42.56 -13.69
N LEU A 792 16.26 43.05 -14.40
CA LEU A 792 16.67 42.54 -15.70
C LEU A 792 17.75 41.47 -15.50
N SER A 793 17.33 40.20 -15.46
CA SER A 793 18.22 39.06 -15.18
C SER A 793 18.77 38.40 -16.45
N ALA A 794 18.14 38.60 -17.60
CA ALA A 794 18.64 38.20 -18.92
C ALA A 794 18.23 39.22 -20.00
N ASN A 795 18.79 39.10 -21.20
CA ASN A 795 18.39 39.95 -22.32
C ASN A 795 16.90 39.79 -22.59
N SER A 796 16.17 40.90 -22.62
CA SER A 796 14.71 40.90 -22.67
C SER A 796 14.20 42.00 -23.60
N THR A 797 12.95 41.88 -24.04
CA THR A 797 12.31 42.84 -24.93
C THR A 797 11.10 43.47 -24.25
N LEU A 798 10.95 44.78 -24.39
CA LEU A 798 9.67 45.47 -24.17
C LEU A 798 9.08 45.78 -25.55
N GLY A 799 7.86 45.32 -25.82
CA GLY A 799 7.19 45.47 -27.11
C GLY A 799 5.79 46.06 -26.98
N GLY A 800 5.10 46.15 -28.11
CA GLY A 800 3.72 46.65 -28.19
C GLY A 800 3.62 47.99 -28.90
N ALA A 801 2.46 48.63 -28.76
CA ALA A 801 2.18 49.93 -29.36
C ALA A 801 1.71 50.99 -28.35
N ALA A 802 1.52 50.61 -27.09
CA ALA A 802 0.98 51.49 -26.06
C ALA A 802 2.05 51.95 -25.09
N ASP A 803 1.89 53.14 -24.51
CA ASP A 803 2.85 53.67 -23.55
C ASP A 803 3.03 52.75 -22.34
N LEU A 804 4.29 52.53 -21.94
CA LEU A 804 4.66 51.69 -20.80
C LEU A 804 5.50 52.52 -19.82
N THR A 805 4.94 52.80 -18.66
CA THR A 805 5.63 53.53 -17.59
C THR A 805 5.99 52.61 -16.43
N PHE A 806 7.24 52.61 -16.00
CA PHE A 806 7.75 51.86 -14.85
C PHE A 806 8.14 52.83 -13.74
N ASN A 807 7.32 52.89 -12.68
CA ASN A 807 7.58 53.74 -11.51
C ASN A 807 8.56 53.12 -10.53
N GLY A 808 8.60 51.78 -10.46
CA GLY A 808 9.60 51.07 -9.68
C GLY A 808 10.97 51.08 -10.36
N ASN A 809 12.03 50.96 -9.57
CA ASN A 809 13.40 50.99 -10.09
C ASN A 809 13.67 49.78 -11.01
N LEU A 810 14.27 50.03 -12.17
CA LEU A 810 14.88 48.98 -12.99
C LEU A 810 16.28 48.67 -12.45
N THR A 811 16.64 47.40 -12.30
CA THR A 811 17.97 46.97 -11.86
C THR A 811 18.53 45.91 -12.81
N ASN A 812 19.69 46.20 -13.40
CA ASN A 812 20.44 45.27 -14.24
C ASN A 812 21.16 44.22 -13.38
N SER A 813 20.80 42.94 -13.52
CA SER A 813 21.17 41.83 -12.62
C SER A 813 21.89 40.66 -13.31
N GLY A 814 22.81 40.00 -12.59
CA GLY A 814 23.60 38.85 -13.06
C GLY A 814 24.62 39.08 -14.20
N GLY A 815 24.90 40.32 -14.65
CA GLY A 815 25.95 40.65 -15.62
C GLY A 815 25.59 41.77 -16.61
N ASN A 816 26.24 41.78 -17.79
CA ASN A 816 25.90 42.70 -18.88
C ASN A 816 24.57 42.30 -19.53
N ARG A 817 23.70 43.25 -19.82
CA ARG A 817 22.36 42.98 -20.36
C ARG A 817 21.99 43.90 -21.50
N ILE A 818 21.17 43.38 -22.40
CA ILE A 818 20.49 44.13 -23.46
C ILE A 818 19.01 44.17 -23.12
N LEU A 819 18.47 45.39 -23.01
CA LEU A 819 17.03 45.62 -22.99
C LEU A 819 16.63 46.22 -24.33
N THR A 820 15.91 45.43 -25.14
CA THR A 820 15.44 45.86 -26.45
C THR A 820 14.07 46.49 -26.31
N ILE A 821 13.93 47.75 -26.70
CA ILE A 821 12.66 48.48 -26.69
C ILE A 821 12.12 48.52 -28.12
N ASN A 822 11.18 47.62 -28.40
CA ASN A 822 10.40 47.59 -29.63
C ASN A 822 8.94 47.98 -29.35
N ASN A 823 8.71 48.77 -28.31
CA ASN A 823 7.42 49.37 -28.04
C ASN A 823 7.29 50.63 -28.89
N ALA A 824 6.24 50.73 -29.72
CA ALA A 824 6.00 51.92 -30.53
C ALA A 824 5.47 53.10 -29.70
N GLY A 825 4.84 52.82 -28.55
CA GLY A 825 4.52 53.82 -27.54
C GLY A 825 5.75 54.22 -26.71
N LEU A 826 5.65 55.32 -25.98
CA LEU A 826 6.75 55.80 -25.14
C LEU A 826 7.01 54.83 -23.98
N THR A 827 8.27 54.43 -23.79
CA THR A 827 8.68 53.65 -22.62
C THR A 827 9.32 54.57 -21.59
N THR A 828 8.68 54.74 -20.43
CA THR A 828 9.17 55.61 -19.37
C THR A 828 9.71 54.80 -18.19
N PHE A 829 10.91 55.13 -17.71
CA PHE A 829 11.48 54.60 -16.47
C PHE A 829 11.68 55.71 -15.44
N GLY A 830 11.45 55.38 -14.16
CA GLY A 830 11.92 56.18 -13.04
C GLY A 830 13.46 56.11 -12.89
N THR A 831 13.94 55.43 -11.86
CA THR A 831 15.38 55.20 -11.64
C THR A 831 15.84 53.92 -12.33
N ILE A 832 17.05 53.94 -12.91
CA ILE A 832 17.74 52.73 -13.42
C ILE A 832 19.02 52.49 -12.63
N ASN A 833 19.15 51.32 -12.03
CA ASN A 833 20.37 50.82 -11.41
C ASN A 833 21.12 49.94 -12.42
N LEU A 834 22.33 50.33 -12.82
CA LEU A 834 23.18 49.59 -13.75
C LEU A 834 23.76 48.29 -13.16
N SER A 835 23.71 48.13 -11.84
CA SER A 835 24.22 46.97 -11.10
C SER A 835 23.50 46.83 -9.75
N GLU A 836 23.20 45.60 -9.33
CA GLU A 836 22.58 45.24 -8.05
C GLU A 836 23.58 45.15 -6.89
N ASN A 837 24.88 45.18 -7.17
CA ASN A 837 25.93 44.97 -6.17
C ASN A 837 27.20 45.80 -6.46
N ASN A 838 27.08 46.88 -7.24
CA ASN A 838 28.20 47.74 -7.63
C ASN A 838 29.35 46.99 -8.33
N THR A 839 29.07 45.85 -8.96
CA THR A 839 29.99 45.26 -9.94
C THR A 839 29.90 46.04 -11.24
N GLY A 840 31.05 46.25 -11.90
CA GLY A 840 31.10 46.97 -13.16
C GLY A 840 30.37 46.20 -14.26
N ARG A 841 29.35 46.83 -14.84
CA ARG A 841 28.45 46.20 -15.82
C ARG A 841 28.08 47.13 -16.94
N THR A 842 27.71 46.57 -18.06
CA THR A 842 27.16 47.30 -19.20
C THR A 842 25.66 47.02 -19.33
N LEU A 843 24.84 48.07 -19.33
CA LEU A 843 23.46 48.02 -19.80
C LEU A 843 23.40 48.59 -21.22
N THR A 844 22.91 47.78 -22.15
CA THR A 844 22.61 48.22 -23.52
C THR A 844 21.11 48.45 -23.65
N LEU A 845 20.72 49.68 -23.98
CA LEU A 845 19.35 50.04 -24.37
C LEU A 845 19.29 50.06 -25.89
N ALA A 846 18.54 49.12 -26.47
CA ALA A 846 18.45 48.87 -27.90
C ALA A 846 17.02 49.02 -28.43
N GLY A 847 16.82 48.83 -29.73
CA GLY A 847 15.49 48.76 -30.36
C GLY A 847 15.06 50.04 -31.06
N THR A 848 13.81 50.04 -31.54
CA THR A 848 13.24 51.13 -32.35
C THR A 848 12.37 52.10 -31.55
N GLY A 849 11.99 51.74 -30.32
CA GLY A 849 11.09 52.54 -29.49
C GLY A 849 11.82 53.61 -28.66
N ASP A 850 11.09 54.66 -28.33
CA ASP A 850 11.60 55.78 -27.54
C ASP A 850 11.56 55.50 -26.04
N ILE A 851 12.58 56.00 -25.33
CA ILE A 851 12.79 55.82 -23.91
C ILE A 851 12.89 57.19 -23.22
N LEU A 852 12.11 57.40 -22.17
CA LEU A 852 12.26 58.52 -21.25
C LEU A 852 12.70 58.01 -19.88
N VAL A 853 13.83 58.50 -19.37
CA VAL A 853 14.27 58.26 -17.98
C VAL A 853 14.07 59.53 -17.18
N THR A 854 13.10 59.51 -16.28
CA THR A 854 12.73 60.67 -15.45
C THR A 854 13.56 60.77 -14.18
N GLY A 855 14.03 59.62 -13.65
CA GLY A 855 14.93 59.54 -12.50
C GLY A 855 16.41 59.52 -12.89
N ALA A 856 17.26 59.23 -11.91
CA ALA A 856 18.69 59.03 -12.14
C ALA A 856 18.98 57.63 -12.68
N ILE A 857 19.91 57.50 -13.61
CA ILE A 857 20.65 56.25 -13.81
C ILE A 857 21.89 56.29 -12.92
N ARG A 858 22.14 55.19 -12.20
CA ARG A 858 23.22 55.08 -11.19
C ARG A 858 23.65 53.64 -10.97
N ASN A 859 24.71 53.44 -10.18
CA ASN A 859 24.96 52.17 -9.52
C ASN A 859 24.14 52.07 -8.20
N ARG A 860 23.96 50.85 -7.67
CA ARG A 860 23.16 50.65 -6.45
C ARG A 860 23.66 51.52 -5.29
N ASP A 861 22.70 52.07 -4.55
CA ASP A 861 22.85 52.98 -3.41
C ASP A 861 23.69 54.25 -3.68
N GLY A 862 23.97 54.58 -4.95
CA GLY A 862 24.73 55.77 -5.34
C GLY A 862 26.23 55.68 -5.01
N ALA A 863 26.70 54.57 -4.42
CA ALA A 863 28.07 54.41 -3.97
C ALA A 863 29.10 54.45 -5.11
N ASN A 864 28.71 53.99 -6.30
CA ASN A 864 29.43 54.18 -7.57
C ASN A 864 30.94 53.87 -7.53
N THR A 865 31.32 52.87 -6.73
CA THR A 865 32.70 52.49 -6.43
C THR A 865 33.40 51.74 -7.56
N THR A 866 32.62 51.19 -8.50
CA THR A 866 33.10 50.47 -9.68
C THR A 866 32.40 51.01 -10.92
N ALA A 867 33.15 51.24 -12.00
CA ALA A 867 32.62 51.79 -13.23
C ALA A 867 31.62 50.84 -13.92
N SER A 868 30.38 51.31 -14.12
CA SER A 868 29.37 50.65 -14.96
C SER A 868 29.08 51.51 -16.18
N ASN A 869 28.88 50.87 -17.34
CA ASN A 869 28.75 51.51 -18.63
C ASN A 869 27.30 51.51 -19.12
N LEU A 870 26.96 52.52 -19.91
CA LEU A 870 25.68 52.59 -20.64
C LEU A 870 25.97 52.57 -22.15
N VAL A 871 25.25 51.74 -22.88
CA VAL A 871 25.30 51.70 -24.35
C VAL A 871 23.91 52.01 -24.89
N LYS A 872 23.80 53.03 -25.72
CA LYS A 872 22.62 53.31 -26.54
C LYS A 872 22.83 52.73 -27.93
N SER A 873 21.94 51.84 -28.36
CA SER A 873 21.91 51.26 -29.69
C SER A 873 20.46 51.23 -30.23
N GLY A 874 20.28 50.78 -31.47
CA GLY A 874 18.98 50.83 -32.15
C GLY A 874 18.54 52.24 -32.55
N ALA A 875 17.47 52.32 -33.35
CA ALA A 875 17.04 53.56 -33.98
C ALA A 875 16.29 54.53 -33.04
N GLY A 876 15.73 54.06 -31.93
CA GLY A 876 14.92 54.89 -31.03
C GLY A 876 15.71 56.00 -30.31
N THR A 877 15.00 56.91 -29.66
CA THR A 877 15.56 58.01 -28.86
C THR A 877 15.62 57.65 -27.38
N LEU A 878 16.76 57.88 -26.72
CA LEU A 878 16.89 57.81 -25.26
C LEU A 878 16.99 59.21 -24.68
N THR A 879 16.01 59.61 -23.87
CA THR A 879 15.99 60.91 -23.19
C THR A 879 16.30 60.75 -21.70
N LEU A 880 17.34 61.43 -21.24
CA LEU A 880 17.78 61.42 -19.84
C LEU A 880 17.44 62.77 -19.19
N SER A 881 16.42 62.80 -18.33
CA SER A 881 15.97 64.06 -17.70
C SER A 881 16.52 64.25 -16.27
N GLY A 882 16.89 63.17 -15.59
CA GLY A 882 17.42 63.23 -14.22
C GLY A 882 18.91 63.54 -14.12
N ALA A 883 19.38 63.74 -12.88
CA ALA A 883 20.80 63.85 -12.57
C ALA A 883 21.44 62.46 -12.54
N ASN A 884 22.15 62.08 -13.61
CA ASN A 884 22.71 60.75 -13.74
C ASN A 884 24.13 60.69 -13.19
N THR A 885 24.40 59.68 -12.37
CA THR A 885 25.60 59.67 -11.52
C THR A 885 26.53 58.49 -11.78
N TRP A 886 26.32 57.67 -12.82
CA TRP A 886 27.23 56.53 -13.08
C TRP A 886 28.60 57.00 -13.60
N THR A 887 29.69 56.32 -13.21
CA THR A 887 31.08 56.74 -13.52
C THR A 887 31.76 55.97 -14.66
N GLY A 888 31.16 54.90 -15.18
CA GLY A 888 31.69 54.24 -16.39
C GLY A 888 31.39 55.04 -17.66
N SER A 889 31.74 54.47 -18.82
CA SER A 889 31.60 55.15 -20.11
C SER A 889 30.16 55.13 -20.63
N THR A 890 29.87 56.04 -21.57
CA THR A 890 28.63 56.09 -22.34
C THR A 890 28.95 55.95 -23.82
N SER A 891 28.42 54.93 -24.49
CA SER A 891 28.57 54.77 -25.94
C SER A 891 27.22 54.95 -26.63
N VAL A 892 27.14 55.86 -27.59
CA VAL A 892 25.99 56.03 -28.47
C VAL A 892 26.33 55.42 -29.81
N ASN A 893 25.92 54.17 -30.01
CA ASN A 893 26.26 53.38 -31.19
C ASN A 893 25.28 53.59 -32.35
N ALA A 894 24.02 53.94 -32.06
CA ALA A 894 22.98 54.21 -33.05
C ALA A 894 21.78 54.97 -32.42
N GLY A 895 20.99 55.62 -33.26
CA GLY A 895 19.82 56.42 -32.85
C GLY A 895 20.24 57.68 -32.08
N THR A 896 19.34 58.18 -31.24
CA THR A 896 19.55 59.47 -30.56
C THR A 896 19.67 59.29 -29.04
N LEU A 897 20.62 59.99 -28.42
CA LEU A 897 20.70 60.20 -26.98
C LEU A 897 20.48 61.69 -26.68
N LEU A 898 19.39 62.04 -25.99
CA LEU A 898 19.12 63.39 -25.49
C LEU A 898 19.47 63.50 -24.00
N VAL A 899 20.43 64.34 -23.65
CA VAL A 899 20.85 64.62 -22.27
C VAL A 899 20.22 65.94 -21.83
N ASN A 900 19.12 65.86 -21.08
CA ASN A 900 18.38 67.03 -20.58
C ASN A 900 18.64 67.31 -19.10
N GLY A 901 19.07 66.30 -18.34
CA GLY A 901 19.59 66.46 -16.99
C GLY A 901 21.12 66.60 -16.97
N SER A 902 21.77 65.73 -16.21
CA SER A 902 23.25 65.67 -16.17
C SER A 902 23.76 64.25 -16.40
N LEU A 903 24.96 64.11 -16.97
CA LEU A 903 25.62 62.84 -17.21
C LEU A 903 27.02 62.84 -16.59
N ALA A 904 27.24 62.12 -15.49
CA ALA A 904 28.53 62.06 -14.79
C ALA A 904 29.53 61.01 -15.32
N SER A 905 29.29 60.42 -16.50
CA SER A 905 30.16 59.39 -17.08
C SER A 905 31.58 59.89 -17.30
N THR A 906 32.57 58.99 -17.27
CA THR A 906 33.99 59.35 -17.46
C THR A 906 34.34 59.69 -18.90
N ALA A 907 33.61 59.12 -19.86
CA ALA A 907 33.76 59.39 -21.28
C ALA A 907 32.42 59.16 -22.01
N VAL A 908 32.18 59.94 -23.05
CA VAL A 908 31.07 59.75 -23.98
C VAL A 908 31.62 59.55 -25.39
N THR A 909 31.11 58.59 -26.13
CA THR A 909 31.49 58.43 -27.54
C THR A 909 30.29 58.17 -28.44
N VAL A 910 30.19 58.95 -29.51
CA VAL A 910 29.08 58.89 -30.49
C VAL A 910 29.62 58.32 -31.80
N ALA A 911 29.02 57.23 -32.27
CA ALA A 911 29.43 56.52 -33.48
C ALA A 911 28.77 57.10 -34.75
N ASP A 912 29.27 56.66 -35.89
CA ASP A 912 28.75 57.00 -37.23
C ASP A 912 27.23 56.78 -37.32
N GLY A 913 26.50 57.78 -37.80
CA GLY A 913 25.04 57.79 -37.94
C GLY A 913 24.25 57.91 -36.63
N ALA A 914 24.90 58.03 -35.47
CA ALA A 914 24.24 58.26 -34.19
C ALA A 914 24.21 59.75 -33.82
N THR A 915 23.23 60.16 -33.01
CA THR A 915 23.02 61.55 -32.59
C THR A 915 23.15 61.70 -31.08
N LEU A 916 23.89 62.71 -30.63
CA LEU A 916 23.87 63.21 -29.26
C LEU A 916 23.24 64.60 -29.24
N GLY A 917 22.33 64.84 -28.31
CA GLY A 917 21.69 66.15 -28.15
C GLY A 917 21.21 66.40 -26.72
N GLY A 918 20.29 67.36 -26.57
CA GLY A 918 19.69 67.75 -25.29
C GLY A 918 20.21 69.09 -24.76
N SER A 919 19.64 69.56 -23.65
CA SER A 919 19.92 70.88 -23.04
C SER A 919 20.64 70.81 -21.68
N GLY A 920 21.21 69.65 -21.37
CA GLY A 920 21.80 69.33 -20.07
C GLY A 920 23.31 69.56 -19.97
N SER A 921 23.95 68.85 -19.05
CA SER A 921 25.40 68.90 -18.82
C SER A 921 26.07 67.52 -18.87
N ILE A 922 27.19 67.41 -19.58
CA ILE A 922 27.97 66.18 -19.75
C ILE A 922 29.33 66.32 -19.05
N GLY A 923 29.59 65.36 -18.17
CA GLY A 923 30.72 65.25 -17.24
C GLY A 923 32.01 64.74 -17.87
N GLY A 924 31.90 63.79 -18.80
CA GLY A 924 33.04 63.11 -19.40
C GLY A 924 33.52 63.75 -20.69
N LEU A 925 34.78 63.45 -21.07
CA LEU A 925 35.28 63.82 -22.39
C LEU A 925 34.37 63.21 -23.46
N THR A 926 33.77 64.07 -24.28
CA THR A 926 32.85 63.62 -25.33
C THR A 926 33.56 63.58 -26.67
N THR A 927 33.52 62.44 -27.35
CA THR A 927 34.06 62.28 -28.71
C THR A 927 32.92 62.08 -29.70
N ILE A 928 32.80 62.98 -30.66
CA ILE A 928 31.91 62.87 -31.83
C ILE A 928 32.74 62.31 -32.98
N ARG A 929 32.45 61.08 -33.40
CA ARG A 929 33.21 60.42 -34.49
C ARG A 929 32.80 60.93 -35.87
N SER A 930 33.56 60.53 -36.89
CA SER A 930 33.15 60.73 -38.29
C SER A 930 31.73 60.21 -38.54
N GLY A 931 30.89 61.03 -39.16
CA GLY A 931 29.49 60.74 -39.48
C GLY A 931 28.52 60.77 -38.29
N ALA A 932 29.00 61.05 -37.07
CA ALA A 932 28.15 61.23 -35.90
C ALA A 932 27.59 62.66 -35.84
N HIS A 933 26.36 62.78 -35.35
CA HIS A 933 25.65 64.05 -35.19
C HIS A 933 25.73 64.56 -33.74
N LEU A 934 25.97 65.85 -33.60
CA LEU A 934 25.81 66.60 -32.35
C LEU A 934 24.76 67.70 -32.57
N ALA A 935 23.60 67.51 -31.96
CA ALA A 935 22.42 68.36 -32.06
C ALA A 935 22.09 68.96 -30.68
N PRO A 936 22.81 70.00 -30.21
CA PRO A 936 22.53 70.67 -28.94
C PRO A 936 21.06 71.10 -28.80
N GLY A 937 20.59 71.21 -27.56
CA GLY A 937 19.25 71.70 -27.24
C GLY A 937 18.16 70.62 -27.22
N ASN A 938 16.94 71.07 -26.90
CA ASN A 938 15.70 70.38 -27.27
C ASN A 938 14.94 71.25 -28.28
N SER A 939 15.70 71.92 -29.15
CA SER A 939 15.22 72.74 -30.28
C SER A 939 14.46 74.03 -29.92
N PRO A 940 15.14 75.18 -29.67
CA PRO A 940 16.57 75.38 -29.42
C PRO A 940 16.98 75.33 -27.93
N GLY A 941 18.28 75.12 -27.61
CA GLY A 941 18.79 75.21 -26.23
C GLY A 941 20.31 75.01 -26.06
N THR A 942 20.81 75.07 -24.81
CA THR A 942 22.25 74.93 -24.52
C THR A 942 22.62 73.52 -24.06
N LEU A 943 23.55 72.84 -24.74
CA LEU A 943 24.22 71.64 -24.22
C LEU A 943 25.60 71.98 -23.65
N THR A 944 25.88 71.57 -22.42
CA THR A 944 27.13 71.90 -21.71
C THR A 944 28.07 70.69 -21.58
N PHE A 945 29.35 70.89 -21.90
CA PHE A 945 30.44 69.94 -21.70
C PHE A 945 31.38 70.46 -20.61
N THR A 946 31.75 69.61 -19.65
CA THR A 946 32.56 70.03 -18.47
C THR A 946 33.97 69.43 -18.44
N ALA A 947 34.23 68.35 -19.20
CA ALA A 947 35.57 67.74 -19.33
C ALA A 947 36.10 67.71 -20.78
N GLY A 948 35.52 68.52 -21.66
CA GLY A 948 35.97 68.69 -23.04
C GLY A 948 35.11 67.99 -24.09
N LEU A 949 35.37 68.37 -25.34
CA LEU A 949 34.68 67.92 -26.55
C LEU A 949 35.71 67.69 -27.67
N ALA A 950 35.74 66.50 -28.22
CA ALA A 950 36.58 66.12 -29.35
C ALA A 950 35.71 65.86 -30.59
N LEU A 951 35.88 66.68 -31.63
CA LEU A 951 35.20 66.57 -32.91
C LEU A 951 36.15 65.93 -33.92
N GLN A 952 35.90 64.67 -34.30
CA GLN A 952 36.71 64.02 -35.34
C GLN A 952 36.37 64.57 -36.72
N SER A 953 37.31 64.47 -37.66
CA SER A 953 37.03 64.75 -39.07
C SER A 953 35.82 63.93 -39.54
N GLY A 954 34.88 64.57 -40.21
CA GLY A 954 33.60 64.02 -40.66
C GLY A 954 32.46 64.14 -39.66
N ALA A 955 32.67 64.69 -38.46
CA ALA A 955 31.58 64.97 -37.52
C ALA A 955 30.57 65.99 -38.08
N ILE A 956 29.31 65.86 -37.67
CA ILE A 956 28.20 66.71 -38.14
C ILE A 956 27.62 67.44 -36.92
N LEU A 957 27.46 68.75 -37.04
CA LEU A 957 26.86 69.61 -36.04
C LEU A 957 25.54 70.15 -36.57
N ASP A 958 24.45 69.94 -35.84
CA ASP A 958 23.12 70.40 -36.23
C ASP A 958 22.67 71.48 -35.26
N PHE A 959 22.47 72.69 -35.76
CA PHE A 959 22.06 73.85 -34.96
C PHE A 959 20.74 74.42 -35.46
N GLU A 960 19.86 74.71 -34.51
CA GLU A 960 18.64 75.46 -34.71
C GLU A 960 18.80 76.91 -34.22
N LEU A 961 18.45 77.86 -35.09
CA LEU A 961 18.56 79.30 -34.86
C LEU A 961 17.22 79.98 -35.10
N GLY A 962 16.85 80.92 -34.25
CA GLY A 962 15.57 81.62 -34.31
C GLY A 962 15.41 82.61 -33.18
N ASP A 963 14.20 82.75 -32.64
CA ASP A 963 13.93 83.56 -31.44
C ASP A 963 14.75 83.11 -30.21
N ASP A 964 15.08 81.81 -30.16
CA ASP A 964 16.15 81.26 -29.31
C ASP A 964 17.18 80.54 -30.20
N ARG A 965 18.25 80.01 -29.60
CA ARG A 965 19.32 79.35 -30.35
C ARG A 965 19.89 78.15 -29.63
N ASP A 966 20.34 77.22 -30.44
CA ASP A 966 21.22 76.19 -29.98
C ASP A 966 22.60 76.75 -29.61
N LEU A 967 23.16 76.23 -28.53
CA LEU A 967 24.46 76.63 -28.04
C LEU A 967 25.22 75.42 -27.48
N ILE A 968 26.43 75.20 -27.96
CA ILE A 968 27.39 74.31 -27.32
C ILE A 968 28.21 75.12 -26.32
N ARG A 969 28.13 74.79 -25.04
CA ARG A 969 28.97 75.38 -23.99
C ARG A 969 30.03 74.39 -23.53
N ILE A 970 31.28 74.82 -23.42
CA ILE A 970 32.40 74.01 -22.93
C ILE A 970 33.05 74.77 -21.77
N SER A 971 32.80 74.25 -20.57
CA SER A 971 33.12 74.90 -19.30
C SER A 971 34.40 74.35 -18.64
N GLY A 972 34.99 73.31 -19.21
CA GLY A 972 36.22 72.68 -18.74
C GLY A 972 36.80 71.69 -19.75
N GLY A 973 38.10 71.39 -19.67
CA GLY A 973 38.79 70.41 -20.50
C GLY A 973 39.34 70.96 -21.82
N ILE A 974 39.46 70.07 -22.82
CA ILE A 974 39.99 70.38 -24.15
C ILE A 974 38.85 70.39 -25.17
N LEU A 975 38.79 71.43 -26.01
CA LEU A 975 38.02 71.40 -27.27
C LEU A 975 39.00 71.05 -28.40
N SER A 976 38.80 69.92 -29.07
CA SER A 976 39.73 69.47 -30.12
C SER A 976 39.08 69.09 -31.45
N GLY A 977 39.83 69.31 -32.53
CA GLY A 977 39.54 68.80 -33.87
C GLY A 977 38.95 69.83 -34.85
N PRO A 978 38.95 69.54 -36.16
CA PRO A 978 39.26 68.23 -36.77
C PRO A 978 40.73 68.07 -37.19
N GLY A 979 41.63 68.99 -36.82
CA GLY A 979 42.97 69.05 -37.44
C GLY A 979 42.88 69.47 -38.91
N SER A 980 43.50 68.71 -39.83
CA SER A 980 43.42 68.97 -41.27
C SER A 980 42.15 68.44 -41.96
N GLY A 981 41.20 67.90 -41.19
CA GLY A 981 39.94 67.34 -41.68
C GLY A 981 38.80 68.37 -41.77
N THR A 982 37.56 67.89 -41.97
CA THR A 982 36.37 68.74 -42.05
C THR A 982 35.31 68.41 -40.99
N ILE A 983 34.50 69.38 -40.60
CA ILE A 983 33.29 69.26 -39.79
C ILE A 983 32.15 69.87 -40.59
N THR A 984 31.02 69.15 -40.71
CA THR A 984 29.83 69.68 -41.38
C THR A 984 28.98 70.45 -40.37
N LEU A 985 28.61 71.69 -40.69
CA LEU A 985 27.70 72.50 -39.90
C LEU A 985 26.36 72.65 -40.65
N ASN A 986 25.32 72.04 -40.10
CA ASN A 986 23.95 72.20 -40.54
C ASN A 986 23.26 73.26 -39.68
N LEU A 987 22.52 74.14 -40.34
CA LEU A 987 21.70 75.17 -39.73
C LEU A 987 20.23 74.94 -40.12
N ALA A 988 19.34 75.11 -39.17
CA ALA A 988 17.89 75.13 -39.35
C ALA A 988 17.30 76.40 -38.74
N ASP A 989 16.27 76.95 -39.38
CA ASP A 989 15.49 78.07 -38.84
C ASP A 989 14.38 77.50 -37.93
N ALA A 990 14.52 77.69 -36.62
CA ALA A 990 13.51 77.29 -35.64
C ALA A 990 12.36 78.30 -35.52
N GLY A 991 12.33 79.31 -36.40
CA GLY A 991 11.40 80.43 -36.38
C GLY A 991 12.06 81.66 -35.76
N GLY A 992 12.11 82.76 -36.52
CA GLY A 992 12.66 84.04 -36.05
C GLY A 992 14.12 84.28 -36.42
N LEU A 993 14.71 83.48 -37.33
CA LEU A 993 16.07 83.73 -37.80
C LEU A 993 16.16 85.10 -38.48
N ILE A 994 17.07 85.94 -37.98
CA ILE A 994 17.39 87.27 -38.52
C ILE A 994 18.88 87.40 -38.84
N ALA A 995 19.20 88.35 -39.73
CA ALA A 995 20.57 88.75 -39.96
C ALA A 995 21.19 89.31 -38.66
N GLY A 996 22.43 88.90 -38.37
CA GLY A 996 23.10 89.21 -37.11
C GLY A 996 24.22 88.24 -36.79
N THR A 997 24.81 88.40 -35.61
CA THR A 997 25.88 87.52 -35.12
C THR A 997 25.35 86.58 -34.04
N TRP A 998 25.43 85.29 -34.30
CA TRP A 998 24.96 84.21 -33.45
C TRP A 998 26.16 83.50 -32.81
N THR A 999 26.05 83.12 -31.54
CA THR A 999 27.09 82.34 -30.85
C THR A 999 26.70 80.88 -30.90
N LEU A 1000 27.50 80.05 -31.58
CA LEU A 1000 27.28 78.61 -31.70
C LEU A 1000 28.06 77.83 -30.63
N PHE A 1001 29.28 78.30 -30.32
CA PHE A 1001 30.09 77.75 -29.23
C PHE A 1001 30.49 78.83 -28.23
N ASP A 1002 30.44 78.50 -26.95
CA ASP A 1002 31.07 79.21 -25.83
C ASP A 1002 32.10 78.26 -25.20
N PHE A 1003 33.38 78.47 -25.46
CA PHE A 1003 34.48 77.65 -24.95
C PHE A 1003 35.38 78.42 -23.97
N SER A 1004 34.80 79.39 -23.24
CA SER A 1004 35.50 80.19 -22.23
C SER A 1004 36.17 79.38 -21.11
N GLY A 1005 35.73 78.13 -20.87
CA GLY A 1005 36.32 77.23 -19.89
C GLY A 1005 37.28 76.17 -20.45
N ALA A 1006 37.56 76.16 -21.76
CA ALA A 1006 38.36 75.10 -22.40
C ALA A 1006 39.65 75.61 -23.06
N THR A 1007 40.63 74.72 -23.16
CA THR A 1007 41.80 74.93 -24.02
C THR A 1007 41.55 74.38 -25.42
N LEU A 1008 41.85 75.15 -26.46
CA LEU A 1008 41.74 74.69 -27.84
C LEU A 1008 42.92 73.80 -28.22
N ALA A 1009 42.66 72.74 -29.00
CA ALA A 1009 43.68 71.90 -29.63
C ALA A 1009 43.24 71.56 -31.07
N ASP A 1010 43.94 72.06 -32.08
CA ASP A 1010 43.63 71.78 -33.49
C ASP A 1010 42.17 72.14 -33.91
N PHE A 1011 41.63 73.22 -33.34
CA PHE A 1011 40.28 73.75 -33.60
C PHE A 1011 40.36 75.13 -34.27
N ASP A 1012 39.99 75.22 -35.55
CA ASP A 1012 39.96 76.45 -36.36
C ASP A 1012 38.76 76.46 -37.33
N VAL A 1013 38.32 77.66 -37.74
CA VAL A 1013 37.18 77.85 -38.65
C VAL A 1013 37.39 77.24 -40.03
N SER A 1014 38.63 77.08 -40.49
CA SER A 1014 38.93 76.50 -41.81
C SER A 1014 38.50 75.05 -41.96
N GLY A 1015 38.32 74.33 -40.84
CA GLY A 1015 37.82 72.97 -40.81
C GLY A 1015 36.30 72.86 -40.94
N PHE A 1016 35.54 73.95 -40.94
CA PHE A 1016 34.07 73.92 -41.01
C PHE A 1016 33.57 74.09 -42.44
N VAL A 1017 32.60 73.25 -42.83
CA VAL A 1017 31.89 73.34 -44.10
C VAL A 1017 30.40 73.44 -43.80
N PHE A 1018 29.70 74.40 -44.41
CA PHE A 1018 28.25 74.47 -44.30
C PHE A 1018 27.60 73.33 -45.07
N GLY A 1019 26.74 72.58 -44.38
CA GLY A 1019 25.86 71.57 -44.97
C GLY A 1019 24.53 72.18 -45.37
N SER A 1020 23.43 71.72 -44.75
CA SER A 1020 22.12 72.36 -44.95
C SER A 1020 22.07 73.72 -44.26
N THR A 1021 21.54 74.74 -44.94
CA THR A 1021 21.36 76.08 -44.36
C THR A 1021 20.02 76.68 -44.78
N PRO A 1022 19.40 77.55 -43.95
CA PRO A 1022 18.20 78.29 -44.35
C PRO A 1022 18.47 79.18 -45.57
N ALA A 1023 17.52 79.22 -46.51
CA ALA A 1023 17.63 80.07 -47.69
C ALA A 1023 17.47 81.57 -47.36
N GLY A 1024 18.00 82.45 -48.21
CA GLY A 1024 17.86 83.91 -48.07
C GLY A 1024 18.94 84.60 -47.24
N TYR A 1025 19.95 83.84 -46.78
CA TYR A 1025 21.07 84.36 -46.00
C TYR A 1025 22.40 83.83 -46.50
N ASP A 1026 23.45 84.65 -46.38
CA ASP A 1026 24.85 84.27 -46.46
C ASP A 1026 25.40 84.03 -45.04
N TYR A 1027 26.29 83.04 -44.92
CA TYR A 1027 26.82 82.58 -43.64
C TYR A 1027 28.34 82.66 -43.60
N ALA A 1028 28.89 83.21 -42.52
CA ALA A 1028 30.32 83.26 -42.28
C ALA A 1028 30.66 82.90 -40.82
N LEU A 1029 31.68 82.05 -40.62
CA LEU A 1029 32.17 81.67 -39.30
C LEU A 1029 33.43 82.46 -38.93
N ALA A 1030 33.52 82.86 -37.66
CA ALA A 1030 34.71 83.47 -37.10
C ALA A 1030 34.91 83.04 -35.65
N LEU A 1031 36.18 82.85 -35.26
CA LEU A 1031 36.56 82.79 -33.85
C LEU A 1031 36.69 84.23 -33.32
N SER A 1032 36.02 84.51 -32.21
CA SER A 1032 36.04 85.84 -31.57
C SER A 1032 36.14 85.68 -30.06
N GLY A 1033 37.35 85.90 -29.53
CA GLY A 1033 37.67 85.58 -28.14
C GLY A 1033 37.48 84.09 -27.88
N SER A 1034 36.72 83.74 -26.84
CA SER A 1034 36.42 82.35 -26.46
C SER A 1034 35.10 81.82 -27.05
N ALA A 1035 34.72 82.27 -28.25
CA ALA A 1035 33.47 81.87 -28.91
C ALA A 1035 33.64 81.58 -30.41
N LEU A 1036 32.87 80.61 -30.92
CA LEU A 1036 32.63 80.42 -32.36
C LEU A 1036 31.37 81.18 -32.73
N ARG A 1037 31.51 82.20 -33.58
CA ARG A 1037 30.42 83.07 -34.01
C ARG A 1037 30.06 82.81 -35.46
N LEU A 1038 28.76 82.78 -35.72
CA LEU A 1038 28.17 82.76 -37.05
C LEU A 1038 27.63 84.15 -37.36
N THR A 1039 28.09 84.76 -38.44
CA THR A 1039 27.47 85.96 -39.01
C THR A 1039 26.50 85.52 -40.09
N VAL A 1040 25.24 85.89 -39.91
CA VAL A 1040 24.14 85.66 -40.84
C VAL A 1040 23.87 87.01 -41.51
N THR A 1041 24.02 87.07 -42.83
CA THR A 1041 23.76 88.29 -43.62
C THR A 1041 22.58 88.04 -44.53
N ALA A 1042 21.55 88.88 -44.48
CA ALA A 1042 20.43 88.75 -45.42
C ALA A 1042 20.96 88.95 -46.85
N ILE A 1043 20.64 88.02 -47.75
CA ILE A 1043 20.90 88.20 -49.18
C ILE A 1043 19.86 89.21 -49.66
N PRO A 1044 20.26 90.42 -50.07
CA PRO A 1044 19.30 91.39 -50.59
C PRO A 1044 18.64 90.81 -51.83
N GLU A 1045 17.30 90.91 -51.93
CA GLU A 1045 16.63 90.54 -53.17
C GLU A 1045 17.30 91.27 -54.36
N PRO A 1046 17.61 90.58 -55.47
CA PRO A 1046 18.21 91.23 -56.61
C PRO A 1046 17.30 92.36 -57.08
N ALA A 1047 17.83 93.57 -57.21
CA ALA A 1047 17.10 94.77 -57.66
C ALA A 1047 16.36 94.57 -59.01
N ALA A 1048 16.70 93.51 -59.76
CA ALA A 1048 16.03 93.09 -60.99
C ALA A 1048 14.62 92.50 -60.78
N VAL A 1049 14.27 92.01 -59.58
CA VAL A 1049 12.93 91.46 -59.30
C VAL A 1049 11.97 92.54 -58.77
N ALA A 1050 12.49 93.51 -58.00
CA ALA A 1050 11.72 94.69 -57.58
C ALA A 1050 11.30 95.61 -58.76
N ALA A 1051 12.09 95.64 -59.85
CA ALA A 1051 11.74 96.39 -61.07
C ALA A 1051 10.71 95.65 -61.97
N LEU A 1052 10.63 94.32 -61.91
CA LEU A 1052 9.67 93.53 -62.70
C LEU A 1052 8.28 93.43 -62.03
N LEU A 1053 8.22 93.51 -60.69
CA LEU A 1053 6.95 93.55 -59.94
C LEU A 1053 6.25 94.93 -59.92
N ALA A 1054 6.95 96.00 -60.29
CA ALA A 1054 6.35 97.33 -60.50
C ALA A 1054 5.71 97.52 -61.89
N THR A 1055 5.85 96.56 -62.82
CA THR A 1055 5.24 96.63 -64.18
C THR A 1055 4.25 95.50 -64.48
N ALA A 1056 4.14 94.48 -63.63
CA ALA A 1056 3.15 93.40 -63.77
C ALA A 1056 1.79 93.66 -63.08
N THR A 1057 1.64 94.78 -62.35
CA THR A 1057 0.39 95.17 -61.66
C THR A 1057 -0.62 95.94 -62.53
N LEU A 1058 -0.41 96.05 -63.85
CA LEU A 1058 -1.39 96.65 -64.78
C LEU A 1058 -2.05 95.65 -65.77
N ALA A 1059 -1.76 94.34 -65.72
CA ALA A 1059 -2.28 93.37 -66.71
C ALA A 1059 -3.14 92.21 -66.16
N LEU A 1060 -3.51 92.20 -64.87
CA LEU A 1060 -4.36 91.13 -64.30
C LEU A 1060 -5.49 91.63 -63.39
N ALA A 1061 -6.12 92.75 -63.77
CA ALA A 1061 -7.37 93.25 -63.16
C ALA A 1061 -8.61 93.05 -64.05
N VAL A 1062 -8.50 92.33 -65.18
CA VAL A 1062 -9.65 91.93 -66.02
C VAL A 1062 -9.49 90.45 -66.35
N VAL A 1063 -10.53 89.64 -66.10
CA VAL A 1063 -10.64 88.17 -66.28
C VAL A 1063 -10.36 87.32 -65.01
N ARG A 1064 -11.29 87.37 -64.03
CA ARG A 1064 -12.13 86.21 -63.61
C ARG A 1064 -13.06 86.58 -62.45
N ARG A 1065 -14.02 87.47 -62.74
CA ARG A 1065 -15.39 87.29 -62.23
C ARG A 1065 -16.05 86.20 -63.08
N ARG A 1066 -16.84 85.33 -62.44
CA ARG A 1066 -17.64 84.19 -62.96
C ARG A 1066 -16.96 82.82 -62.89
N LYS A 1067 -17.22 82.09 -61.80
CA LYS A 1067 -18.23 81.01 -61.80
C LYS A 1067 -18.41 80.47 -60.39
N SER A 1068 -19.49 80.88 -59.75
CA SER A 1068 -20.09 80.22 -58.59
C SER A 1068 -21.59 80.16 -58.81
N HIS A 1069 -22.12 79.01 -59.17
CA HIS A 1069 -23.50 78.59 -58.92
C HIS A 1069 -23.52 77.04 -58.87
N LEU A 1070 -23.53 76.52 -57.63
CA LEU A 1070 -24.34 75.43 -57.03
C LEU A 1070 -25.13 74.46 -57.94
N PRO A 1071 -25.65 73.30 -57.44
CA PRO A 1071 -25.48 72.65 -56.13
C PRO A 1071 -25.33 71.09 -56.16
N GLN A 1072 -25.10 70.52 -54.96
CA GLN A 1072 -25.58 69.24 -54.39
C GLN A 1072 -25.65 67.95 -55.24
N ALA A 1073 -25.04 66.86 -54.76
CA ALA A 1073 -25.72 65.75 -54.06
C ALA A 1073 -24.97 64.40 -54.13
N ARG A 1074 -25.03 63.69 -53.00
CA ARG A 1074 -25.09 62.22 -52.80
C ARG A 1074 -23.92 61.28 -53.17
N VAL A 1075 -23.43 60.64 -52.09
CA VAL A 1075 -23.38 59.19 -51.82
C VAL A 1075 -22.68 58.27 -52.83
N GLY A 1076 -21.69 57.53 -52.31
CA GLY A 1076 -21.64 56.08 -52.54
C GLY A 1076 -20.28 55.50 -52.89
N ALA A 1077 -19.92 54.47 -52.11
CA ALA A 1077 -18.86 53.47 -52.27
C ALA A 1077 -17.42 53.90 -51.95
#